data_AF-A0A7J6JLT9-F1
#
_entry.id   AF-A0A7J6JLT9-F1
#
_cell.length_a   1.000
_cell.length_b   1.000
_cell.length_c   1.000
_cell.angle_alpha   90.00
_cell.angle_beta   90.00
_cell.angle_gamma   90.00
#
_symmetry.space_group_name_H-M   'P 1'
#
loop_
_entity.id
_entity.type
_entity.pdbx_description
1 polymer ?
#
loop_
_entity_poly.entity_id
_entity_poly.type
_entity_poly.pdbx_seq_one_letter_code
_entity_poly.pdbx_strand_id
1 'polypeptide(L)'
;MSTAATAASASHANAYEMLGTPRLRISTQIAQALLVTPPLNSTIDDLPHIVVGSREFVLETQLSRRRGRGRSSWIRDHGEFLVEVIQSRAGASFWSCRRCDAKGSPRLFGAAATSAPQEHLLRHKVCRISAVSDEDSDSSTLPSSADTSGPPSYKRLRPNSNVPRAKITTLRDLSVASIVSADLPFVHFENAYVQQMFRYHNPEVAGEIPWGRTAIRDRLDDFCRRGEALVKSELHSALSKIHLSFDLWSSPNIYAFMAVTGHFIHADGTIQSRLLAFPQHHGNHSGLSLSETLIDAVDRYELRPRIGVTISDNATNNDTCLRAFYRSISPEMTDADVKARRMRCYGHILNLAARAFLFGADKEVLEAESDFFRLCERYEDDLELWRKLGPVGRLRNIVKFVRASPQRTERYRKAAAEVDGDSDFRIFSESRREAQLILNNDTRWNSTYLMIERAVKKKTEIQAFLLANNDDDDARQHISEKDLLSSEDWKVLAEIGMILEPFYLQTKRCEGWGINDGHGRLWEVTLGIEYLLSHLINWKIYYNASLSPSIDHDDEGDSQQSQQSQKRARRARRRHHNLQALPDHVHQDWASPASRSASRFESLNEEWQTFLRSSVEQAWQKLFDYYDLLGDSPLFSGAIILHPSYGISYLRDIWGQEHQEGWVEKALKTLTEYFDQWYRQPGEIYPSSWQAGMLPVDPGAGDGEDVHYRQWVNSWRRKTPPRTDELDLYLRHPPETTSDPVRWWRDHSETFPALSRLALDVFAVPAMAADFYIQIPVDLVAVNISSARLQTPLSSSAADVNSSPERKAVLTKILERIYSAKRPVIIADGECRPFGIVSDVQALIDTTGWPTWTTNFGKGLFDETRSNFHGIYRGEFSDQSVKETIDRADLVLFFGPHLSSSNTYGFTAFPTSKVAIFIKATQVELGTDIFRDVPASYVASGLLHHIDVNKIAKYEPYPLLPRDSLLPLSALADDSSSIFQDKLWRSIANILRPGDIVLGETGTAGYGVRDMPLPPHTRLFTPVTWLSIGFMLPAAQGAALAQREMIAESNYYGLKQGQARTILLIGDGSFQMTAQELATIIRHNLDVVIFLINNDGYTIERCIHGRKQEYNDISTWRYLLAPHLFGASKDTYTAACRNWSELHDVLINAQLGSGSGLRMVEVFMDREDAPTGPLLQYLETQKVKATLA
;
A
#
# COMPACT_ATOMS: atom_id res chain seq x y z
N MET A 1 23.42 -9.13 75.43
CA MET A 1 22.24 -8.71 76.22
C MET A 1 21.12 -8.34 75.27
N SER A 2 19.87 -8.59 75.66
CA SER A 2 18.59 -7.94 75.29
C SER A 2 18.44 -7.08 74.01
N THR A 3 17.37 -7.37 73.21
CA THR A 3 16.45 -6.41 72.49
C THR A 3 17.02 -5.42 71.43
N ALA A 4 16.30 -4.90 70.41
CA ALA A 4 15.00 -5.17 69.72
C ALA A 4 14.87 -4.15 68.52
N ALA A 5 14.09 -4.31 67.44
CA ALA A 5 13.40 -5.46 66.84
C ALA A 5 12.96 -5.17 65.36
N THR A 6 12.23 -6.13 64.78
CA THR A 6 11.56 -6.34 63.47
C THR A 6 10.26 -5.55 63.21
N ALA A 7 9.48 -5.67 62.10
CA ALA A 7 9.68 -5.94 60.65
C ALA A 7 8.30 -6.06 59.91
N ALA A 8 8.30 -6.07 58.56
CA ALA A 8 7.36 -6.79 57.64
C ALA A 8 5.84 -6.42 57.43
N SER A 9 5.48 -6.30 56.14
CA SER A 9 4.31 -6.82 55.37
C SER A 9 2.81 -6.80 55.82
N ALA A 10 1.98 -6.20 54.95
CA ALA A 10 0.78 -6.74 54.25
C ALA A 10 -0.57 -7.14 54.95
N SER A 11 -1.67 -6.67 54.32
CA SER A 11 -3.08 -7.20 54.24
C SER A 11 -3.88 -7.49 55.55
N HIS A 12 -5.20 -7.31 55.67
CA HIS A 12 -6.34 -7.58 54.77
C HIS A 12 -7.64 -6.84 55.18
N ALA A 13 -8.56 -6.62 54.21
CA ALA A 13 -10.04 -6.54 54.33
C ALA A 13 -10.68 -5.44 55.22
N ASN A 14 -11.97 -5.07 55.08
CA ASN A 14 -13.00 -5.49 54.11
C ASN A 14 -13.85 -4.29 53.64
N ALA A 15 -14.18 -4.20 52.35
CA ALA A 15 -14.91 -3.06 51.75
C ALA A 15 -16.38 -3.38 51.38
N TYR A 16 -16.94 -4.47 51.94
CA TYR A 16 -18.18 -5.09 51.45
C TYR A 16 -19.50 -4.47 51.95
N GLU A 17 -19.47 -3.52 52.89
CA GLU A 17 -20.69 -3.00 53.56
C GLU A 17 -21.25 -1.69 52.99
N MET A 18 -20.63 -1.11 51.96
CA MET A 18 -21.18 0.04 51.21
C MET A 18 -21.90 -0.40 49.91
N LEU A 19 -22.46 -1.62 49.91
CA LEU A 19 -23.31 -2.11 48.82
C LEU A 19 -24.66 -1.37 48.81
N GLY A 20 -24.80 -0.43 47.88
CA GLY A 20 -26.06 0.28 47.63
C GLY A 20 -27.23 -0.66 47.30
N THR A 21 -28.45 -0.18 47.53
CA THR A 21 -29.69 -0.97 47.44
C THR A 21 -29.85 -1.72 46.11
N PRO A 22 -30.47 -2.92 46.11
CA PRO A 22 -30.63 -3.72 44.91
C PRO A 22 -31.47 -2.97 43.87
N ARG A 23 -30.89 -2.75 42.69
CA ARG A 23 -31.54 -2.04 41.57
C ARG A 23 -32.81 -2.78 41.12
N LEU A 24 -33.96 -2.29 41.55
CA LEU A 24 -35.27 -2.82 41.14
C LEU A 24 -35.42 -2.72 39.62
N ARG A 25 -35.92 -3.78 38.99
CA ARG A 25 -36.21 -3.80 37.55
C ARG A 25 -37.24 -2.73 37.21
N ILE A 26 -37.15 -2.16 36.00
CA ILE A 26 -38.07 -1.11 35.52
C ILE A 26 -39.51 -1.63 35.58
N SER A 27 -39.75 -2.88 35.19
CA SER A 27 -41.06 -3.54 35.31
C SER A 27 -41.59 -3.61 36.75
N THR A 28 -40.73 -3.80 37.75
CA THR A 28 -41.11 -3.78 39.18
C THR A 28 -41.46 -2.37 39.65
N GLN A 29 -40.64 -1.39 39.28
CA GLN A 29 -40.88 0.03 39.60
C GLN A 29 -42.18 0.53 38.94
N ILE A 30 -42.46 0.14 37.69
CA ILE A 30 -43.72 0.45 36.99
C ILE A 30 -44.93 -0.21 37.67
N ALA A 31 -44.80 -1.46 38.12
CA ALA A 31 -45.88 -2.13 38.85
C ALA A 31 -46.22 -1.41 40.17
N GLN A 32 -45.21 -0.90 40.89
CA GLN A 32 -45.39 -0.08 42.09
C GLN A 32 -45.99 1.31 41.73
N ALA A 33 -45.51 1.95 40.67
CA ALA A 33 -46.02 3.24 40.17
C ALA A 33 -47.49 3.19 39.74
N LEU A 34 -47.99 2.04 39.27
CA LEU A 34 -49.38 1.85 38.86
C LEU A 34 -50.34 1.55 40.02
N LEU A 35 -49.83 1.19 41.21
CA LEU A 35 -50.65 1.04 42.43
C LEU A 35 -50.97 2.39 43.09
N VAL A 36 -50.12 3.40 42.90
CA VAL A 36 -50.35 4.76 43.38
C VAL A 36 -51.26 5.50 42.40
N THR A 37 -52.40 6.01 42.89
CA THR A 37 -53.28 6.89 42.11
C THR A 37 -53.05 8.34 42.52
N PRO A 38 -52.25 9.13 41.77
CA PRO A 38 -52.00 10.54 42.10
C PRO A 38 -53.29 11.38 41.99
N PRO A 39 -53.47 12.41 42.85
CA PRO A 39 -54.63 13.29 42.84
C PRO A 39 -54.81 14.09 41.54
N LEU A 40 -56.03 14.59 41.32
CA LEU A 40 -56.47 15.22 40.05
C LEU A 40 -55.67 16.45 39.58
N ASN A 41 -54.89 17.08 40.46
CA ASN A 41 -54.07 18.26 40.18
C ASN A 41 -52.56 18.03 40.44
N SER A 42 -52.10 16.78 40.49
CA SER A 42 -50.68 16.45 40.65
C SER A 42 -49.75 17.14 39.63
N THR A 43 -48.63 17.63 40.13
CA THR A 43 -47.45 18.05 39.36
C THR A 43 -46.65 16.82 38.90
N ILE A 44 -45.49 17.02 38.27
CA ILE A 44 -44.61 15.91 37.86
C ILE A 44 -43.94 15.26 39.07
N ASP A 45 -43.57 16.04 40.09
CA ASP A 45 -42.95 15.54 41.33
C ASP A 45 -43.94 14.74 42.20
N ASP A 46 -45.25 14.91 41.97
CA ASP A 46 -46.31 14.11 42.60
C ASP A 46 -46.58 12.77 41.87
N LEU A 47 -45.88 12.49 40.76
CA LEU A 47 -45.97 11.20 40.06
C LEU A 47 -44.92 10.22 40.62
N PRO A 48 -45.14 8.89 40.56
CA PRO A 48 -44.13 7.93 40.99
C PRO A 48 -42.94 7.90 40.03
N HIS A 49 -41.77 8.30 40.52
CA HIS A 49 -40.52 8.26 39.75
C HIS A 49 -39.96 6.83 39.62
N ILE A 50 -39.39 6.55 38.45
CA ILE A 50 -38.76 5.30 38.03
C ILE A 50 -37.28 5.62 37.75
N VAL A 51 -36.36 5.01 38.50
CA VAL A 51 -34.93 5.32 38.44
C VAL A 51 -34.21 4.28 37.58
N VAL A 52 -33.44 4.75 36.58
CA VAL A 52 -32.64 3.92 35.68
C VAL A 52 -31.21 4.45 35.63
N GLY A 53 -30.32 3.82 36.40
CA GLY A 53 -28.95 4.32 36.58
C GLY A 53 -28.97 5.57 37.48
N SER A 54 -28.57 6.71 36.93
CA SER A 54 -28.60 8.03 37.59
C SER A 54 -29.63 8.99 36.96
N ARG A 55 -30.61 8.45 36.23
CA ARG A 55 -31.66 9.20 35.52
C ARG A 55 -33.04 8.80 36.04
N GLU A 56 -33.92 9.77 36.19
CA GLU A 56 -35.29 9.58 36.70
C GLU A 56 -36.32 9.76 35.59
N PHE A 57 -37.39 8.98 35.65
CA PHE A 57 -38.43 8.93 34.63
C PHE A 57 -39.81 8.80 35.27
N VAL A 58 -40.85 9.28 34.59
CA VAL A 58 -42.26 9.00 34.91
C VAL A 58 -42.92 8.26 33.74
N LEU A 59 -44.01 7.53 34.02
CA LEU A 59 -44.69 6.73 33.02
C LEU A 59 -45.48 7.63 32.05
N GLU A 60 -45.25 7.51 30.73
CA GLU A 60 -45.85 8.42 29.73
C GLU A 60 -47.39 8.42 29.78
N THR A 61 -48.00 7.29 30.16
CA THR A 61 -49.46 7.14 30.30
C THR A 61 -50.04 7.86 31.51
N GLN A 62 -49.26 8.13 32.57
CA GLN A 62 -49.71 8.91 33.73
C GLN A 62 -49.71 10.41 33.41
N LEU A 63 -48.69 10.92 32.70
CA LEU A 63 -48.67 12.28 32.13
C LEU A 63 -49.82 12.50 31.14
N SER A 64 -50.15 11.48 30.33
CA SER A 64 -51.13 11.58 29.22
C SER A 64 -52.61 11.74 29.64
N ARG A 65 -52.93 11.84 30.94
CA ARG A 65 -54.32 11.89 31.44
C ARG A 65 -55.15 13.09 30.97
N ARG A 66 -54.55 14.13 30.34
CA ARG A 66 -55.28 15.19 29.63
C ARG A 66 -55.46 14.90 28.13
N ARG A 67 -56.47 14.09 27.81
CA ARG A 67 -57.06 13.91 26.46
C ARG A 67 -56.13 13.40 25.32
N GLY A 68 -55.16 12.54 25.60
CA GLY A 68 -54.37 11.85 24.56
C GLY A 68 -54.74 10.36 24.39
N ARG A 69 -54.96 9.89 23.14
CA ARG A 69 -54.81 8.45 22.82
C ARG A 69 -53.30 8.16 22.75
N GLY A 70 -52.79 7.33 23.65
CA GLY A 70 -51.36 6.99 23.72
C GLY A 70 -50.83 6.30 22.46
N ARG A 71 -49.49 6.39 22.25
CA ARG A 71 -48.79 6.01 21.01
C ARG A 71 -49.26 4.67 20.42
N SER A 72 -49.79 4.71 19.21
CA SER A 72 -50.28 3.54 18.45
C SER A 72 -49.14 2.88 17.64
N SER A 73 -48.31 2.08 18.30
CA SER A 73 -47.27 1.28 17.63
C SER A 73 -47.09 -0.09 18.29
N TRP A 74 -46.88 -1.13 17.48
CA TRP A 74 -46.78 -2.53 17.91
C TRP A 74 -45.63 -2.80 18.92
N ILE A 75 -44.61 -1.94 18.95
CA ILE A 75 -43.51 -2.05 19.93
C ILE A 75 -43.98 -1.86 21.38
N ARG A 76 -45.10 -1.15 21.60
CA ARG A 76 -45.72 -0.93 22.91
C ARG A 76 -46.06 -2.26 23.60
N ASP A 77 -46.43 -3.27 22.82
CA ASP A 77 -46.82 -4.56 23.37
C ASP A 77 -45.59 -5.37 23.85
N HIS A 78 -44.37 -4.85 23.63
CA HIS A 78 -43.08 -5.43 24.02
C HIS A 78 -42.22 -4.53 24.93
N GLY A 79 -42.70 -3.36 25.33
CA GLY A 79 -41.95 -2.41 26.16
C GLY A 79 -42.72 -1.12 26.47
N GLU A 80 -42.34 -0.47 27.56
CA GLU A 80 -43.08 0.68 28.12
C GLU A 80 -42.48 2.02 27.68
N PHE A 81 -43.33 3.05 27.54
CA PHE A 81 -42.89 4.42 27.27
C PHE A 81 -42.70 5.20 28.58
N LEU A 82 -41.53 5.81 28.71
CA LEU A 82 -41.06 6.59 29.85
C LEU A 82 -40.74 8.00 29.40
N VAL A 83 -40.96 9.00 30.24
CA VAL A 83 -40.54 10.39 30.00
C VAL A 83 -39.55 10.76 31.10
N GLU A 84 -38.38 11.23 30.71
CA GLU A 84 -37.34 11.67 31.66
C GLU A 84 -37.81 12.90 32.45
N VAL A 85 -37.46 12.98 33.73
CA VAL A 85 -37.70 14.17 34.56
C VAL A 85 -36.41 14.96 34.69
N ILE A 86 -36.43 16.22 34.28
CA ILE A 86 -35.29 17.15 34.36
C ILE A 86 -35.78 18.41 35.07
N GLN A 87 -35.25 18.70 36.26
CA GLN A 87 -35.63 19.87 37.07
C GLN A 87 -37.17 20.03 37.20
N SER A 88 -37.85 18.97 37.65
CA SER A 88 -39.31 18.93 37.83
C SER A 88 -40.14 19.19 36.55
N ARG A 89 -39.53 18.98 35.37
CA ARG A 89 -40.17 19.13 34.06
C ARG A 89 -40.02 17.87 33.22
N ALA A 90 -40.99 17.63 32.33
CA ALA A 90 -40.95 16.55 31.36
C ALA A 90 -39.89 16.83 30.28
N GLY A 91 -38.87 15.97 30.24
CA GLY A 91 -37.81 15.95 29.23
C GLY A 91 -38.14 15.02 28.06
N ALA A 92 -37.13 14.33 27.54
CA ALA A 92 -37.27 13.46 26.37
C ALA A 92 -38.04 12.16 26.68
N SER A 93 -38.83 11.69 25.71
CA SER A 93 -39.52 10.41 25.77
C SER A 93 -38.61 9.26 25.30
N PHE A 94 -38.63 8.15 26.03
CA PHE A 94 -37.91 6.91 25.75
C PHE A 94 -38.85 5.71 25.76
N TRP A 95 -38.44 4.63 25.11
CA TRP A 95 -39.09 3.33 25.15
C TRP A 95 -38.13 2.29 25.77
N SER A 96 -38.62 1.51 26.74
CA SER A 96 -37.86 0.54 27.50
C SER A 96 -38.23 -0.89 27.10
N CYS A 97 -37.26 -1.67 26.60
CA CYS A 97 -37.51 -3.04 26.16
C CYS A 97 -37.76 -3.99 27.35
N ARG A 98 -38.98 -4.52 27.46
CA ARG A 98 -39.42 -5.41 28.56
C ARG A 98 -38.57 -6.69 28.64
N ARG A 99 -38.04 -7.18 27.50
CA ARG A 99 -37.15 -8.36 27.42
C ARG A 99 -35.72 -8.10 27.90
N CYS A 100 -35.22 -6.87 27.76
CA CYS A 100 -33.91 -6.46 28.29
C CYS A 100 -33.97 -6.23 29.80
N ASP A 101 -35.02 -5.57 30.28
CA ASP A 101 -35.28 -5.38 31.72
C ASP A 101 -35.45 -6.71 32.47
N ALA A 102 -36.20 -7.67 31.90
CA ALA A 102 -36.33 -9.02 32.45
C ALA A 102 -34.99 -9.80 32.53
N LYS A 103 -33.99 -9.40 31.74
CA LYS A 103 -32.60 -9.91 31.78
C LYS A 103 -31.65 -9.08 32.66
N GLY A 104 -32.18 -8.17 33.49
CA GLY A 104 -31.38 -7.32 34.38
C GLY A 104 -30.48 -6.30 33.65
N SER A 105 -30.70 -6.11 32.35
CA SER A 105 -29.89 -5.25 31.47
C SER A 105 -30.82 -4.34 30.65
N PRO A 106 -31.59 -3.44 31.32
CA PRO A 106 -32.57 -2.59 30.66
C PRO A 106 -31.92 -1.71 29.58
N ARG A 107 -32.59 -1.59 28.43
CA ARG A 107 -32.18 -0.70 27.34
C ARG A 107 -33.31 0.27 27.02
N LEU A 108 -32.96 1.56 27.06
CA LEU A 108 -33.82 2.69 26.69
C LEU A 108 -33.47 3.14 25.26
N PHE A 109 -34.49 3.43 24.47
CA PHE A 109 -34.38 3.91 23.10
C PHE A 109 -35.17 5.22 22.96
N GLY A 110 -34.63 6.23 22.28
CA GLY A 110 -35.34 7.50 22.10
C GLY A 110 -36.65 7.30 21.32
N ALA A 111 -37.78 7.74 21.87
CA ALA A 111 -39.11 7.47 21.32
C ALA A 111 -39.54 8.45 20.21
N ALA A 112 -38.63 9.27 19.69
CA ALA A 112 -38.87 10.17 18.56
C ALA A 112 -39.16 9.41 17.24
N ALA A 113 -38.58 8.21 17.08
CA ALA A 113 -38.85 7.30 15.99
C ALA A 113 -38.96 5.85 16.49
N THR A 114 -39.71 5.00 15.79
CA THR A 114 -39.88 3.58 16.20
C THR A 114 -38.84 2.64 15.58
N SER A 115 -37.97 3.13 14.69
CA SER A 115 -36.98 2.33 13.96
C SER A 115 -35.97 1.63 14.88
N ALA A 116 -35.29 2.35 15.77
CA ALA A 116 -34.31 1.76 16.69
C ALA A 116 -34.94 0.72 17.67
N PRO A 117 -36.11 0.97 18.28
CA PRO A 117 -36.87 -0.08 18.98
C PRO A 117 -37.18 -1.31 18.14
N GLN A 118 -37.60 -1.14 16.88
CA GLN A 118 -37.93 -2.26 15.99
C GLN A 118 -36.70 -3.09 15.62
N GLU A 119 -35.59 -2.43 15.27
CA GLU A 119 -34.33 -3.11 14.93
C GLU A 119 -33.76 -3.86 16.14
N HIS A 120 -33.86 -3.28 17.35
CA HIS A 120 -33.54 -3.99 18.59
C HIS A 120 -34.45 -5.21 18.85
N LEU A 121 -35.75 -5.12 18.54
CA LEU A 121 -36.68 -6.25 18.67
C LEU A 121 -36.37 -7.39 17.68
N LEU A 122 -35.81 -7.11 16.50
CA LEU A 122 -35.28 -8.15 15.60
C LEU A 122 -34.13 -8.93 16.25
N ARG A 123 -33.25 -8.26 17.00
CA ARG A 123 -32.18 -8.92 17.78
C ARG A 123 -32.74 -9.78 18.94
N HIS A 124 -34.01 -9.60 19.30
CA HIS A 124 -34.79 -10.49 20.18
C HIS A 124 -35.72 -11.48 19.43
N LYS A 125 -35.55 -11.62 18.11
CA LYS A 125 -36.38 -12.44 17.21
C LYS A 125 -37.88 -12.14 17.30
N VAL A 126 -38.24 -10.86 17.39
CA VAL A 126 -39.64 -10.40 17.38
C VAL A 126 -39.91 -9.59 16.12
N CYS A 127 -40.90 -10.02 15.33
CA CYS A 127 -41.31 -9.39 14.07
C CYS A 127 -42.80 -9.07 14.11
N ARG A 128 -43.21 -7.98 13.45
CA ARG A 128 -44.61 -7.59 13.30
C ARG A 128 -45.34 -8.61 12.41
N ILE A 129 -46.38 -9.25 12.94
CA ILE A 129 -47.32 -10.06 12.17
C ILE A 129 -48.45 -9.14 11.70
N SER A 130 -48.79 -9.18 10.42
CA SER A 130 -49.99 -8.52 9.86
C SER A 130 -51.09 -9.55 9.69
N ALA A 131 -52.30 -9.23 10.15
CA ALA A 131 -53.48 -10.09 9.96
C ALA A 131 -54.01 -10.00 8.52
N VAL A 132 -54.69 -11.06 8.09
CA VAL A 132 -55.48 -11.11 6.84
C VAL A 132 -56.93 -10.78 7.17
N SER A 133 -57.61 -10.15 6.22
CA SER A 133 -59.07 -9.97 6.22
C SER A 133 -59.57 -10.14 4.79
N ASP A 134 -60.40 -11.15 4.56
CA ASP A 134 -61.08 -11.39 3.29
C ASP A 134 -62.35 -10.53 3.19
N GLU A 135 -62.70 -10.07 1.98
CA GLU A 135 -64.04 -10.13 1.37
C GLU A 135 -64.05 -9.43 -0.02
N ASP A 136 -64.90 -9.92 -0.93
CA ASP A 136 -64.92 -9.54 -2.36
C ASP A 136 -65.80 -8.32 -2.69
N SER A 137 -65.52 -7.64 -3.81
CA SER A 137 -66.49 -7.47 -4.92
C SER A 137 -65.97 -6.61 -6.09
N ASP A 138 -66.60 -6.78 -7.25
CA ASP A 138 -66.27 -6.14 -8.53
C ASP A 138 -66.34 -4.61 -8.55
N SER A 139 -65.43 -3.98 -9.31
CA SER A 139 -65.82 -3.40 -10.61
C SER A 139 -64.64 -2.77 -11.38
N SER A 140 -64.78 -2.69 -12.69
CA SER A 140 -63.75 -2.22 -13.61
C SER A 140 -63.86 -0.72 -13.92
N THR A 141 -62.78 0.05 -13.76
CA THR A 141 -62.24 0.96 -14.80
C THR A 141 -60.85 1.52 -14.43
N LEU A 142 -60.18 2.12 -15.41
CA LEU A 142 -58.79 2.58 -15.38
C LEU A 142 -58.59 3.89 -14.60
N PRO A 143 -57.45 4.07 -13.92
CA PRO A 143 -56.83 5.36 -13.66
C PRO A 143 -55.53 5.57 -14.46
N SER A 144 -55.19 6.83 -14.73
CA SER A 144 -53.93 7.23 -15.39
C SER A 144 -52.76 7.39 -14.42
N SER A 145 -51.56 7.48 -14.99
CA SER A 145 -50.26 7.82 -14.38
C SER A 145 -50.27 8.81 -13.20
N ALA A 146 -49.61 8.45 -12.09
CA ALA A 146 -48.41 9.15 -11.56
C ALA A 146 -47.80 8.39 -10.35
N ASP A 147 -46.50 8.64 -10.11
CA ASP A 147 -45.71 8.47 -8.87
C ASP A 147 -46.03 7.37 -7.84
N THR A 148 -45.03 6.53 -7.54
CA THR A 148 -44.20 6.72 -6.31
C THR A 148 -43.03 5.73 -6.24
N SER A 149 -42.02 6.08 -5.45
CA SER A 149 -40.80 5.28 -5.24
C SER A 149 -40.88 4.39 -3.99
N GLY A 150 -40.36 3.16 -4.08
CA GLY A 150 -40.23 2.24 -2.94
C GLY A 150 -39.51 0.93 -3.32
N PRO A 151 -38.67 0.36 -2.43
CA PRO A 151 -37.97 -0.88 -2.72
C PRO A 151 -38.91 -2.11 -2.63
N PRO A 152 -38.87 -3.04 -3.59
CA PRO A 152 -39.75 -4.21 -3.59
C PRO A 152 -39.38 -5.19 -2.46
N SER A 153 -40.35 -5.51 -1.60
CA SER A 153 -40.18 -6.53 -0.56
C SER A 153 -39.96 -7.93 -1.14
N TYR A 154 -39.11 -8.73 -0.48
CA TYR A 154 -38.85 -10.14 -0.77
C TYR A 154 -40.13 -10.91 -1.14
N LYS A 155 -40.25 -11.32 -2.42
CA LYS A 155 -41.25 -12.33 -2.82
C LYS A 155 -40.84 -13.68 -2.21
N ARG A 156 -41.73 -14.28 -1.44
CA ARG A 156 -41.56 -15.67 -0.97
C ARG A 156 -41.50 -16.61 -2.19
N LEU A 157 -40.78 -17.73 -2.03
CA LEU A 157 -40.75 -18.83 -3.00
C LEU A 157 -42.18 -19.20 -3.42
N ARG A 158 -42.39 -19.45 -4.73
CA ARG A 158 -43.65 -20.02 -5.22
C ARG A 158 -43.80 -21.43 -4.61
N PRO A 159 -44.94 -21.80 -3.99
CA PRO A 159 -45.11 -23.14 -3.42
C PRO A 159 -44.96 -24.26 -4.46
N ASN A 160 -45.40 -23.98 -5.70
CA ASN A 160 -45.37 -24.91 -6.83
C ASN A 160 -44.33 -24.42 -7.84
N SER A 161 -43.12 -24.96 -7.76
CA SER A 161 -42.05 -24.80 -8.76
C SER A 161 -41.62 -26.22 -9.17
N ASN A 162 -41.77 -26.56 -10.45
CA ASN A 162 -41.46 -27.91 -10.94
C ASN A 162 -39.94 -28.17 -11.04
N VAL A 163 -39.12 -27.13 -10.86
CA VAL A 163 -37.66 -27.21 -10.86
C VAL A 163 -37.17 -27.75 -9.50
N PRO A 164 -36.41 -28.87 -9.45
CA PRO A 164 -35.89 -29.41 -8.20
C PRO A 164 -35.02 -28.40 -7.43
N ARG A 165 -35.22 -28.29 -6.11
CA ARG A 165 -34.49 -27.33 -5.23
C ARG A 165 -32.97 -27.39 -5.38
N ALA A 166 -32.39 -28.56 -5.61
CA ALA A 166 -30.96 -28.69 -5.92
C ALA A 166 -30.56 -27.93 -7.18
N LYS A 167 -31.29 -28.11 -8.29
CA LYS A 167 -31.07 -27.37 -9.55
C LYS A 167 -31.28 -25.86 -9.37
N ILE A 168 -32.23 -25.44 -8.53
CA ILE A 168 -32.40 -24.02 -8.16
C ILE A 168 -31.14 -23.50 -7.47
N THR A 169 -30.65 -24.16 -6.41
CA THR A 169 -29.42 -23.77 -5.69
C THR A 169 -28.23 -23.70 -6.64
N THR A 170 -28.01 -24.73 -7.46
CA THR A 170 -26.93 -24.75 -8.47
C THR A 170 -27.08 -23.63 -9.49
N LEU A 171 -28.29 -23.31 -9.95
CA LEU A 171 -28.53 -22.20 -10.88
C LEU A 171 -28.20 -20.84 -10.25
N ARG A 172 -28.57 -20.62 -8.98
CA ARG A 172 -28.21 -19.39 -8.24
C ARG A 172 -26.70 -19.29 -7.99
N ASP A 173 -26.05 -20.42 -7.75
CA ASP A 173 -24.60 -20.47 -7.52
C ASP A 173 -23.80 -20.36 -8.81
N LEU A 174 -24.26 -20.92 -9.92
CA LEU A 174 -23.71 -20.64 -11.26
C LEU A 174 -23.94 -19.18 -11.68
N SER A 175 -25.07 -18.60 -11.28
CA SER A 175 -25.35 -17.16 -11.49
C SER A 175 -24.36 -16.27 -10.73
N VAL A 176 -23.81 -16.70 -9.58
CA VAL A 176 -22.74 -15.99 -8.85
C VAL A 176 -21.35 -16.45 -9.28
N ALA A 177 -21.17 -17.70 -9.70
CA ALA A 177 -19.88 -18.21 -10.15
C ALA A 177 -19.46 -17.51 -11.45
N SER A 178 -20.40 -17.24 -12.37
CA SER A 178 -20.12 -16.38 -13.52
C SER A 178 -19.62 -15.01 -13.06
N ILE A 179 -20.27 -14.40 -12.05
CA ILE A 179 -19.89 -13.08 -11.49
C ILE A 179 -18.44 -13.01 -11.03
N VAL A 180 -17.94 -14.12 -10.51
CA VAL A 180 -16.57 -14.21 -9.98
C VAL A 180 -15.59 -14.62 -11.09
N SER A 181 -15.93 -15.57 -11.96
CA SER A 181 -14.96 -16.21 -12.86
C SER A 181 -14.62 -15.41 -14.12
N ALA A 182 -15.60 -14.82 -14.80
CA ALA A 182 -15.38 -14.00 -16.00
C ALA A 182 -15.26 -12.51 -15.63
N ASP A 183 -14.71 -12.25 -14.44
CA ASP A 183 -14.76 -11.00 -13.67
C ASP A 183 -16.15 -10.33 -13.52
N LEU A 184 -17.22 -10.92 -14.09
CA LEU A 184 -18.55 -10.40 -14.38
C LEU A 184 -19.23 -9.68 -13.18
N PRO A 185 -19.32 -8.35 -13.09
CA PRO A 185 -20.02 -7.78 -11.92
C PRO A 185 -21.62 -7.99 -11.97
N PHE A 186 -22.51 -7.69 -10.99
CA PHE A 186 -23.93 -8.13 -10.83
C PHE A 186 -25.00 -7.78 -11.90
N VAL A 187 -25.22 -6.50 -12.31
CA VAL A 187 -26.44 -6.05 -13.06
C VAL A 187 -26.63 -6.67 -14.45
N HIS A 188 -25.81 -7.63 -14.86
CA HIS A 188 -26.12 -8.50 -15.98
C HIS A 188 -27.36 -9.36 -15.74
N PHE A 189 -27.70 -9.66 -14.48
CA PHE A 189 -29.00 -10.23 -14.13
C PHE A 189 -30.13 -9.16 -14.06
N GLU A 190 -29.84 -7.89 -14.35
CA GLU A 190 -30.84 -6.87 -14.69
C GLU A 190 -30.93 -6.61 -16.20
N ASN A 191 -29.98 -7.12 -17.01
CA ASN A 191 -29.98 -6.93 -18.46
C ASN A 191 -31.19 -7.62 -19.11
N ALA A 192 -31.97 -6.85 -19.86
CA ALA A 192 -33.22 -7.31 -20.48
C ALA A 192 -33.03 -8.49 -21.45
N TYR A 193 -31.93 -8.52 -22.22
CA TYR A 193 -31.65 -9.60 -23.17
C TYR A 193 -31.23 -10.89 -22.46
N VAL A 194 -30.40 -10.81 -21.41
CA VAL A 194 -30.05 -11.95 -20.55
C VAL A 194 -31.32 -12.54 -19.94
N GLN A 195 -32.18 -11.69 -19.37
CA GLN A 195 -33.48 -12.11 -18.84
C GLN A 195 -34.39 -12.74 -19.91
N GLN A 196 -34.41 -12.20 -21.14
CA GLN A 196 -35.17 -12.76 -22.25
C GLN A 196 -34.63 -14.13 -22.69
N MET A 197 -33.31 -14.33 -22.78
CA MET A 197 -32.71 -15.63 -23.14
C MET A 197 -33.15 -16.74 -22.17
N PHE A 198 -33.02 -16.51 -20.86
CA PHE A 198 -33.46 -17.49 -19.87
C PHE A 198 -34.98 -17.71 -19.91
N ARG A 199 -35.80 -16.66 -20.06
CA ARG A 199 -37.26 -16.78 -20.18
C ARG A 199 -37.70 -17.52 -21.44
N TYR A 200 -37.00 -17.33 -22.56
CA TYR A 200 -37.26 -17.98 -23.84
C TYR A 200 -36.95 -19.49 -23.77
N HIS A 201 -35.82 -19.87 -23.17
CA HIS A 201 -35.45 -21.28 -23.04
C HIS A 201 -36.23 -22.03 -21.96
N ASN A 202 -36.49 -21.42 -20.80
CA ASN A 202 -37.35 -22.04 -19.77
C ASN A 202 -37.91 -20.98 -18.77
N PRO A 203 -39.22 -20.66 -18.83
CA PRO A 203 -39.86 -19.69 -17.93
C PRO A 203 -39.82 -20.03 -16.43
N GLU A 204 -39.78 -21.31 -16.04
CA GLU A 204 -39.74 -21.72 -14.63
C GLU A 204 -38.34 -21.56 -14.04
N VAL A 205 -37.32 -22.00 -14.76
CA VAL A 205 -35.89 -21.78 -14.44
C VAL A 205 -35.61 -20.28 -14.37
N ALA A 206 -36.12 -19.50 -15.32
CA ALA A 206 -36.07 -18.04 -15.27
C ALA A 206 -36.85 -17.43 -14.09
N GLY A 207 -37.83 -18.14 -13.53
CA GLY A 207 -38.54 -17.73 -12.31
C GLY A 207 -37.72 -17.85 -11.03
N GLU A 208 -36.61 -18.60 -11.07
CA GLU A 208 -35.80 -18.95 -9.90
C GLU A 208 -34.43 -18.23 -9.85
N ILE A 209 -34.02 -17.56 -10.93
CA ILE A 209 -32.76 -16.79 -10.97
C ILE A 209 -32.87 -15.52 -10.09
N PRO A 210 -31.83 -15.17 -9.31
CA PRO A 210 -31.77 -13.92 -8.52
C PRO A 210 -31.58 -12.68 -9.41
N TRP A 211 -32.63 -12.27 -10.12
CA TRP A 211 -32.61 -11.02 -10.90
C TRP A 211 -32.49 -9.80 -9.97
N GLY A 212 -31.47 -8.96 -10.21
CA GLY A 212 -31.23 -7.73 -9.46
C GLY A 212 -29.87 -7.65 -8.76
N ARG A 213 -29.23 -6.48 -8.75
CA ARG A 213 -27.93 -6.22 -8.08
C ARG A 213 -27.92 -6.68 -6.63
N THR A 214 -29.01 -6.40 -5.90
CA THR A 214 -29.16 -6.77 -4.49
C THR A 214 -29.37 -8.27 -4.33
N ALA A 215 -30.16 -8.90 -5.21
CA ALA A 215 -30.39 -10.34 -5.15
C ALA A 215 -29.11 -11.15 -5.46
N ILE A 216 -28.28 -10.69 -6.41
CA ILE A 216 -26.97 -11.28 -6.68
C ILE A 216 -25.99 -10.95 -5.54
N ARG A 217 -25.91 -9.71 -5.05
CA ARG A 217 -25.02 -9.34 -3.93
C ARG A 217 -25.31 -10.14 -2.67
N ASP A 218 -26.57 -10.15 -2.23
CA ASP A 218 -26.98 -10.89 -1.03
C ASP A 218 -26.73 -12.40 -1.19
N ARG A 219 -26.75 -12.91 -2.45
CA ARG A 219 -26.35 -14.29 -2.79
C ARG A 219 -24.83 -14.47 -2.90
N LEU A 220 -24.05 -13.46 -3.27
CA LEU A 220 -22.58 -13.48 -3.15
C LEU A 220 -22.19 -13.48 -1.67
N ASP A 221 -22.80 -12.66 -0.82
CA ASP A 221 -22.54 -12.67 0.63
C ASP A 221 -22.87 -14.06 1.23
N ASP A 222 -23.93 -14.71 0.74
CA ASP A 222 -24.28 -16.09 1.09
C ASP A 222 -23.32 -17.14 0.51
N PHE A 223 -22.82 -16.94 -0.71
CA PHE A 223 -21.81 -17.80 -1.34
C PHE A 223 -20.46 -17.68 -0.62
N CYS A 224 -20.04 -16.47 -0.28
CA CYS A 224 -18.84 -16.17 0.51
C CYS A 224 -18.97 -16.74 1.93
N ARG A 225 -20.09 -16.54 2.64
CA ARG A 225 -20.30 -17.19 3.96
C ARG A 225 -20.29 -18.71 3.88
N ARG A 226 -20.78 -19.32 2.78
CA ARG A 226 -20.67 -20.77 2.56
C ARG A 226 -19.26 -21.20 2.20
N GLY A 227 -18.52 -20.42 1.40
CA GLY A 227 -17.11 -20.64 1.10
C GLY A 227 -16.22 -20.53 2.35
N GLU A 228 -16.45 -19.52 3.17
CA GLU A 228 -15.82 -19.31 4.48
C GLU A 228 -16.13 -20.48 5.43
N ALA A 229 -17.39 -20.95 5.48
CA ALA A 229 -17.77 -22.13 6.25
C ALA A 229 -17.15 -23.44 5.71
N LEU A 230 -17.00 -23.58 4.39
CA LEU A 230 -16.32 -24.72 3.75
C LEU A 230 -14.82 -24.70 4.05
N VAL A 231 -14.14 -23.56 3.86
CA VAL A 231 -12.72 -23.36 4.21
C VAL A 231 -12.50 -23.55 5.70
N LYS A 232 -13.39 -23.05 6.56
CA LYS A 232 -13.35 -23.31 8.01
C LYS A 232 -13.50 -24.80 8.30
N SER A 233 -14.42 -25.50 7.64
CA SER A 233 -14.55 -26.96 7.77
C SER A 233 -13.31 -27.70 7.30
N GLU A 234 -12.70 -27.27 6.19
CA GLU A 234 -11.48 -27.84 5.60
C GLU A 234 -10.27 -27.67 6.55
N LEU A 235 -10.12 -26.49 7.16
CA LEU A 235 -9.12 -26.20 8.19
C LEU A 235 -9.38 -26.98 9.50
N HIS A 236 -10.64 -27.36 9.78
CA HIS A 236 -11.00 -28.25 10.89
C HIS A 236 -10.82 -29.74 10.56
N SER A 237 -10.89 -30.14 9.28
CA SER A 237 -10.61 -31.50 8.81
C SER A 237 -9.17 -31.71 8.30
N ALA A 238 -8.32 -30.67 8.36
CA ALA A 238 -6.90 -30.77 8.05
C ALA A 238 -6.23 -31.86 8.90
N LEU A 239 -5.31 -32.61 8.28
CA LEU A 239 -4.52 -33.66 8.90
C LEU A 239 -3.38 -33.08 9.76
N SER A 240 -2.77 -31.98 9.30
CA SER A 240 -1.74 -31.23 10.03
C SER A 240 -2.33 -30.11 10.90
N LYS A 241 -1.48 -29.40 11.63
CA LYS A 241 -1.71 -28.02 12.08
C LYS A 241 -1.87 -27.06 10.88
N ILE A 242 -2.35 -25.86 11.16
CA ILE A 242 -2.42 -24.76 10.19
C ILE A 242 -1.22 -23.84 10.41
N HIS A 243 -0.46 -23.61 9.35
CA HIS A 243 0.74 -22.79 9.35
C HIS A 243 0.41 -21.49 8.61
N LEU A 244 0.81 -20.34 9.12
CA LEU A 244 0.38 -19.04 8.57
C LEU A 244 1.54 -18.35 7.86
N SER A 245 1.44 -18.12 6.55
CA SER A 245 2.29 -17.11 5.92
C SER A 245 1.59 -15.75 5.93
N PHE A 246 2.38 -14.69 6.11
CA PHE A 246 1.89 -13.34 5.88
C PHE A 246 2.95 -12.47 5.19
N ASP A 247 2.46 -11.50 4.42
CA ASP A 247 3.26 -10.44 3.81
C ASP A 247 2.52 -9.11 3.95
N LEU A 248 3.27 -8.01 3.98
CA LEU A 248 2.77 -6.65 4.16
C LEU A 248 3.50 -5.70 3.21
N TRP A 249 2.76 -5.10 2.27
CA TRP A 249 3.32 -4.13 1.33
C TRP A 249 2.49 -2.85 1.25
N SER A 250 3.16 -1.74 0.98
CA SER A 250 2.52 -0.50 0.54
C SER A 250 2.35 -0.53 -0.98
N SER A 251 1.12 -0.34 -1.45
CA SER A 251 0.85 -0.09 -2.87
C SER A 251 1.38 1.28 -3.32
N PRO A 252 1.61 1.52 -4.62
CA PRO A 252 1.97 2.85 -5.14
C PRO A 252 0.95 3.96 -4.79
N ASN A 253 -0.31 3.57 -4.53
CA ASN A 253 -1.38 4.47 -4.09
C ASN A 253 -1.39 4.68 -2.55
N ILE A 254 -0.28 4.37 -1.86
CA ILE A 254 -0.01 4.60 -0.43
C ILE A 254 -0.87 3.73 0.52
N TYR A 255 -1.85 2.96 0.02
CA TYR A 255 -2.56 1.95 0.80
C TYR A 255 -1.64 0.77 1.13
N ALA A 256 -1.50 0.46 2.42
CA ALA A 256 -0.88 -0.78 2.88
C ALA A 256 -1.89 -1.93 2.85
N PHE A 257 -1.44 -3.13 2.45
CA PHE A 257 -2.23 -4.35 2.47
C PHE A 257 -1.46 -5.46 3.17
N MET A 258 -2.17 -6.30 3.92
CA MET A 258 -1.60 -7.48 4.58
C MET A 258 -2.30 -8.73 4.08
N ALA A 259 -1.56 -9.66 3.48
CA ALA A 259 -2.08 -10.98 3.13
C ALA A 259 -1.81 -11.96 4.27
N VAL A 260 -2.78 -12.80 4.62
CA VAL A 260 -2.64 -13.89 5.59
C VAL A 260 -3.17 -15.18 4.99
N THR A 261 -2.31 -16.17 4.80
CA THR A 261 -2.61 -17.44 4.13
C THR A 261 -2.33 -18.61 5.07
N GLY A 262 -3.32 -19.51 5.20
CA GLY A 262 -3.18 -20.76 5.95
C GLY A 262 -2.76 -21.91 5.05
N HIS A 263 -1.69 -22.61 5.45
CA HIS A 263 -1.06 -23.76 4.77
C HIS A 263 -1.23 -25.00 5.64
N PHE A 264 -1.63 -26.13 5.04
CA PHE A 264 -1.94 -27.37 5.77
C PHE A 264 -1.98 -28.58 4.84
N ILE A 265 -1.89 -29.79 5.39
CA ILE A 265 -2.21 -31.04 4.69
C ILE A 265 -3.70 -31.36 4.90
N HIS A 266 -4.43 -31.59 3.82
CA HIS A 266 -5.84 -32.00 3.84
C HIS A 266 -5.99 -33.50 4.15
N ALA A 267 -7.21 -33.96 4.47
CA ALA A 267 -7.48 -35.33 4.90
C ALA A 267 -7.12 -36.41 3.86
N ASP A 268 -7.12 -36.06 2.57
CA ASP A 268 -6.68 -36.92 1.46
C ASP A 268 -5.14 -37.01 1.33
N GLY A 269 -4.39 -36.16 2.01
CA GLY A 269 -2.92 -36.05 1.95
C GLY A 269 -2.40 -34.95 1.04
N THR A 270 -3.26 -34.24 0.30
CA THR A 270 -2.85 -33.10 -0.53
C THR A 270 -2.44 -31.91 0.33
N ILE A 271 -1.39 -31.20 -0.06
CA ILE A 271 -0.98 -29.97 0.61
C ILE A 271 -1.82 -28.82 0.03
N GLN A 272 -2.55 -28.12 0.89
CA GLN A 272 -3.50 -27.07 0.53
C GLN A 272 -3.07 -25.70 1.06
N SER A 273 -3.64 -24.66 0.46
CA SER A 273 -3.52 -23.30 0.97
C SER A 273 -4.73 -22.43 0.68
N ARG A 274 -5.08 -21.60 1.66
CA ARG A 274 -6.28 -20.75 1.64
C ARG A 274 -5.92 -19.36 2.14
N LEU A 275 -6.20 -18.33 1.34
CA LEU A 275 -6.11 -16.94 1.76
C LEU A 275 -7.20 -16.70 2.83
N LEU A 276 -6.79 -16.52 4.09
CA LEU A 276 -7.70 -16.35 5.22
C LEU A 276 -8.15 -14.90 5.35
N ALA A 277 -7.22 -13.97 5.14
CA ALA A 277 -7.49 -12.54 5.23
C ALA A 277 -6.66 -11.75 4.20
N PHE A 278 -7.26 -10.70 3.65
CA PHE A 278 -6.58 -9.68 2.84
C PHE A 278 -7.11 -8.26 3.16
N PRO A 279 -6.99 -7.78 4.41
CA PRO A 279 -7.37 -6.43 4.77
C PRO A 279 -6.41 -5.38 4.19
N GLN A 280 -6.95 -4.19 3.94
CA GLN A 280 -6.17 -2.96 3.99
C GLN A 280 -5.67 -2.78 5.43
N HIS A 281 -4.36 -2.58 5.60
CA HIS A 281 -3.76 -2.32 6.90
C HIS A 281 -3.80 -0.82 7.21
N HIS A 282 -4.08 -0.46 8.48
CA HIS A 282 -4.29 0.92 8.90
C HIS A 282 -3.45 1.27 10.13
N GLY A 283 -2.66 2.35 10.04
CA GLY A 283 -1.77 2.81 11.12
C GLY A 283 -0.32 2.33 10.96
N ASN A 284 0.49 2.55 11.99
CA ASN A 284 1.90 2.14 12.04
C ASN A 284 2.08 0.63 11.79
N HIS A 285 3.03 0.27 10.92
CA HIS A 285 3.49 -1.11 10.64
C HIS A 285 4.30 -1.72 11.81
N SER A 286 3.89 -1.43 13.05
CA SER A 286 4.43 -1.99 14.28
C SER A 286 4.02 -3.45 14.41
N GLY A 287 4.86 -4.27 15.05
CA GLY A 287 4.53 -5.69 15.23
C GLY A 287 3.21 -5.92 15.96
N LEU A 288 2.84 -5.05 16.91
CA LEU A 288 1.56 -5.15 17.63
C LEU A 288 0.36 -5.07 16.66
N SER A 289 0.30 -4.06 15.79
CA SER A 289 -0.79 -3.88 14.81
C SER A 289 -0.85 -5.04 13.78
N LEU A 290 0.31 -5.56 13.37
CA LEU A 290 0.38 -6.75 12.51
C LEU A 290 -0.13 -8.00 13.25
N SER A 291 0.12 -8.11 14.56
CA SER A 291 -0.38 -9.23 15.37
C SER A 291 -1.89 -9.19 15.55
N GLU A 292 -2.50 -8.01 15.66
CA GLU A 292 -3.96 -7.85 15.70
C GLU A 292 -4.60 -8.39 14.41
N THR A 293 -4.00 -8.10 13.25
CA THR A 293 -4.46 -8.63 11.95
C THR A 293 -4.36 -10.16 11.86
N LEU A 294 -3.30 -10.76 12.43
CA LEU A 294 -3.17 -12.22 12.52
C LEU A 294 -4.18 -12.84 13.50
N ILE A 295 -4.46 -12.18 14.64
CA ILE A 295 -5.45 -12.62 15.62
C ILE A 295 -6.85 -12.63 15.01
N ASP A 296 -7.25 -11.56 14.34
CA ASP A 296 -8.55 -11.46 13.65
C ASP A 296 -8.72 -12.55 12.58
N ALA A 297 -7.65 -12.86 11.85
CA ALA A 297 -7.65 -13.96 10.87
C ALA A 297 -7.78 -15.33 11.53
N VAL A 298 -7.08 -15.58 12.64
CA VAL A 298 -7.16 -16.85 13.40
C VAL A 298 -8.52 -17.03 14.06
N ASP A 299 -9.08 -15.97 14.65
CA ASP A 299 -10.33 -16.03 15.42
C ASP A 299 -11.56 -16.18 14.52
N ARG A 300 -11.57 -15.54 13.35
CA ARG A 300 -12.63 -15.72 12.33
C ARG A 300 -12.84 -17.18 11.95
N TYR A 301 -11.74 -17.91 11.79
CA TYR A 301 -11.74 -19.34 11.46
C TYR A 301 -11.62 -20.27 12.68
N GLU A 302 -11.66 -19.74 13.92
CA GLU A 302 -11.54 -20.49 15.20
C GLU A 302 -10.24 -21.33 15.35
N LEU A 303 -9.16 -20.92 14.68
CA LEU A 303 -7.96 -21.77 14.50
C LEU A 303 -6.98 -21.80 15.68
N ARG A 304 -7.23 -21.06 16.78
CA ARG A 304 -6.29 -20.90 17.93
C ARG A 304 -5.56 -22.20 18.35
N PRO A 305 -6.23 -23.35 18.62
CA PRO A 305 -5.55 -24.57 19.05
C PRO A 305 -4.82 -25.32 17.92
N ARG A 306 -5.05 -24.95 16.65
CA ARG A 306 -4.47 -25.58 15.47
C ARG A 306 -3.24 -24.85 14.91
N ILE A 307 -2.84 -23.69 15.44
CA ILE A 307 -1.72 -22.93 14.87
C ILE A 307 -0.37 -23.63 15.12
N GLY A 308 0.32 -23.95 14.02
CA GLY A 308 1.64 -24.56 14.01
C GLY A 308 2.75 -23.51 14.05
N VAL A 309 3.15 -23.03 12.87
CA VAL A 309 4.26 -22.08 12.69
C VAL A 309 3.80 -20.88 11.84
N THR A 310 4.63 -19.84 11.82
CA THR A 310 4.41 -18.61 11.04
C THR A 310 5.59 -18.33 10.12
N ILE A 311 5.30 -18.05 8.85
CA ILE A 311 6.26 -17.77 7.79
C ILE A 311 6.16 -16.29 7.41
N SER A 312 7.26 -15.55 7.55
CA SER A 312 7.30 -14.11 7.23
C SER A 312 8.63 -13.73 6.59
N ASP A 313 8.69 -12.52 6.06
CA ASP A 313 9.94 -11.89 5.68
C ASP A 313 10.86 -11.62 6.90
N ASN A 314 12.08 -11.13 6.66
CA ASN A 314 13.08 -10.91 7.71
C ASN A 314 13.05 -9.50 8.33
N ALA A 315 11.99 -8.70 8.12
CA ALA A 315 11.82 -7.42 8.80
C ALA A 315 11.71 -7.60 10.34
N THR A 316 12.30 -6.67 11.08
CA THR A 316 12.46 -6.77 12.54
C THR A 316 11.16 -6.52 13.32
N ASN A 317 10.18 -5.86 12.72
CA ASN A 317 8.82 -5.74 13.27
C ASN A 317 8.13 -7.12 13.40
N ASN A 318 8.40 -8.07 12.49
CA ASN A 318 7.83 -9.42 12.56
C ASN A 318 8.22 -10.16 13.84
N ASP A 319 9.43 -9.95 14.37
CA ASP A 319 9.87 -10.54 15.64
C ASP A 319 9.04 -10.02 16.83
N THR A 320 8.52 -8.79 16.74
CA THR A 320 7.60 -8.23 17.74
C THR A 320 6.15 -8.62 17.49
N CYS A 321 5.75 -8.80 16.22
CA CYS A 321 4.45 -9.33 15.82
C CYS A 321 4.24 -10.74 16.36
N LEU A 322 5.16 -11.65 16.08
CA LEU A 322 5.03 -13.05 16.46
C LEU A 322 5.04 -13.25 17.98
N ARG A 323 5.83 -12.47 18.71
CA ARG A 323 5.80 -12.46 20.19
C ARG A 323 4.42 -12.09 20.74
N ALA A 324 3.75 -11.10 20.17
CA ALA A 324 2.41 -10.69 20.60
C ALA A 324 1.35 -11.71 20.16
N PHE A 325 1.39 -12.13 18.90
CA PHE A 325 0.50 -13.13 18.30
C PHE A 325 0.49 -14.45 19.08
N TYR A 326 1.65 -15.10 19.27
CA TYR A 326 1.71 -16.39 19.96
C TYR A 326 1.31 -16.30 21.44
N ARG A 327 1.70 -15.23 22.15
CA ARG A 327 1.27 -15.02 23.55
C ARG A 327 -0.23 -14.75 23.69
N SER A 328 -0.87 -14.21 22.65
CA SER A 328 -2.33 -14.09 22.62
C SER A 328 -3.04 -15.43 22.44
N ILE A 329 -2.40 -16.41 21.79
CA ILE A 329 -2.90 -17.78 21.59
C ILE A 329 -2.65 -18.65 22.83
N SER A 330 -1.44 -18.58 23.38
CA SER A 330 -1.07 -19.25 24.63
C SER A 330 -0.12 -18.37 25.46
N PRO A 331 -0.59 -17.80 26.58
CA PRO A 331 0.23 -16.93 27.45
C PRO A 331 1.48 -17.61 28.03
N GLU A 332 1.49 -18.95 28.10
CA GLU A 332 2.61 -19.77 28.58
C GLU A 332 3.82 -19.78 27.62
N MET A 333 3.67 -19.33 26.36
CA MET A 333 4.76 -19.41 25.37
C MET A 333 5.92 -18.45 25.68
N THR A 334 7.09 -19.04 25.85
CA THR A 334 8.37 -18.35 26.05
C THR A 334 8.87 -17.69 24.75
N ASP A 335 9.85 -16.80 24.85
CA ASP A 335 10.55 -16.26 23.68
C ASP A 335 11.30 -17.35 22.86
N ALA A 336 11.62 -18.50 23.46
CA ALA A 336 12.21 -19.63 22.75
C ALA A 336 11.15 -20.37 21.90
N ASP A 337 9.93 -20.56 22.41
CA ASP A 337 8.81 -21.16 21.66
C ASP A 337 8.43 -20.32 20.44
N VAL A 338 8.39 -18.99 20.62
CA VAL A 338 8.12 -18.02 19.56
C VAL A 338 9.20 -18.08 18.46
N LYS A 339 10.48 -18.20 18.83
CA LYS A 339 11.58 -18.42 17.87
C LYS A 339 11.45 -19.75 17.14
N ALA A 340 11.21 -20.85 17.87
CA ALA A 340 11.07 -22.18 17.29
C ALA A 340 9.93 -22.25 16.25
N ARG A 341 8.87 -21.47 16.43
CA ARG A 341 7.70 -21.37 15.52
C ARG A 341 7.81 -20.25 14.46
N ARG A 342 8.94 -19.55 14.35
CA ARG A 342 9.19 -18.51 13.33
C ARG A 342 10.01 -19.06 12.18
N MET A 343 9.38 -19.26 11.02
CA MET A 343 10.09 -19.58 9.78
C MET A 343 10.51 -18.29 9.07
N ARG A 344 11.71 -18.27 8.48
CA ARG A 344 12.22 -17.17 7.66
C ARG A 344 11.90 -17.46 6.19
N CYS A 345 11.27 -16.51 5.49
CA CYS A 345 10.98 -16.64 4.06
C CYS A 345 12.28 -16.83 3.25
N TYR A 346 12.42 -17.98 2.58
CA TYR A 346 13.59 -18.34 1.79
C TYR A 346 13.82 -17.40 0.62
N GLY A 347 12.76 -17.01 -0.11
CA GLY A 347 12.85 -16.04 -1.20
C GLY A 347 13.37 -14.67 -0.76
N HIS A 348 13.06 -14.25 0.47
CA HIS A 348 13.63 -13.02 1.03
C HIS A 348 15.12 -13.19 1.38
N ILE A 349 15.55 -14.37 1.89
CA ILE A 349 16.97 -14.68 2.11
C ILE A 349 17.75 -14.67 0.79
N LEU A 350 17.23 -15.33 -0.26
CA LEU A 350 17.81 -15.32 -1.60
C LEU A 350 17.92 -13.90 -2.17
N ASN A 351 16.87 -13.09 -2.01
CA ASN A 351 16.87 -11.69 -2.42
C ASN A 351 17.92 -10.85 -1.69
N LEU A 352 18.16 -11.09 -0.38
CA LEU A 352 19.20 -10.37 0.35
C LEU A 352 20.61 -10.83 -0.02
N ALA A 353 20.85 -12.13 -0.24
CA ALA A 353 22.14 -12.64 -0.71
C ALA A 353 22.48 -12.16 -2.13
N ALA A 354 21.51 -12.17 -3.05
CA ALA A 354 21.68 -11.65 -4.40
C ALA A 354 21.75 -10.12 -4.46
N ARG A 355 21.08 -9.38 -3.55
CA ARG A 355 21.31 -7.94 -3.34
C ARG A 355 22.77 -7.69 -2.91
N ALA A 356 23.29 -8.46 -1.96
CA ALA A 356 24.68 -8.35 -1.50
C ALA A 356 25.70 -8.69 -2.60
N PHE A 357 25.40 -9.63 -3.50
CA PHE A 357 26.22 -9.89 -4.68
C PHE A 357 26.25 -8.69 -5.64
N LEU A 358 25.09 -8.18 -6.03
CA LEU A 358 24.94 -7.19 -7.11
C LEU A 358 25.30 -5.75 -6.69
N PHE A 359 25.17 -5.42 -5.41
CA PHE A 359 25.21 -4.04 -4.91
C PHE A 359 26.09 -3.86 -3.66
N GLY A 360 26.67 -4.93 -3.14
CA GLY A 360 27.44 -4.91 -1.89
C GLY A 360 26.60 -4.66 -0.64
N ALA A 361 27.24 -4.17 0.42
CA ALA A 361 26.64 -4.02 1.75
C ALA A 361 25.61 -2.87 1.87
N ASP A 362 25.72 -1.81 1.07
CA ASP A 362 25.04 -0.52 1.26
C ASP A 362 23.94 -0.25 0.21
N LYS A 363 23.21 -1.27 -0.25
CA LYS A 363 22.18 -1.08 -1.31
C LYS A 363 21.12 -0.07 -0.90
N GLU A 364 20.68 -0.06 0.36
CA GLU A 364 19.67 0.89 0.83
C GLU A 364 20.16 2.35 0.76
N VAL A 365 21.48 2.58 0.83
CA VAL A 365 22.09 3.90 0.57
C VAL A 365 22.07 4.19 -0.92
N LEU A 366 22.44 3.25 -1.78
CA LEU A 366 22.42 3.43 -3.25
C LEU A 366 20.99 3.64 -3.80
N GLU A 367 19.98 2.98 -3.23
CA GLU A 367 18.57 3.22 -3.57
C GLU A 367 18.15 4.63 -3.11
N ALA A 368 18.48 5.04 -1.88
CA ALA A 368 18.18 6.38 -1.39
C ALA A 368 18.93 7.50 -2.14
N GLU A 369 20.19 7.28 -2.55
CA GLU A 369 20.97 8.21 -3.37
C GLU A 369 20.43 8.27 -4.81
N SER A 370 20.06 7.14 -5.42
CA SER A 370 19.44 7.11 -6.75
C SER A 370 18.06 7.79 -6.73
N ASP A 371 17.25 7.57 -5.69
CA ASP A 371 15.99 8.29 -5.47
C ASP A 371 16.22 9.79 -5.27
N PHE A 372 17.20 10.18 -4.46
CA PHE A 372 17.57 11.59 -4.28
C PHE A 372 18.04 12.24 -5.58
N PHE A 373 18.89 11.58 -6.37
CA PHE A 373 19.32 12.11 -7.67
C PHE A 373 18.16 12.15 -8.68
N ARG A 374 17.25 11.16 -8.69
CA ARG A 374 16.01 11.19 -9.49
C ARG A 374 15.11 12.37 -9.10
N LEU A 375 14.89 12.58 -7.80
CA LEU A 375 14.04 13.64 -7.24
C LEU A 375 14.64 15.05 -7.37
N CYS A 376 15.96 15.16 -7.51
CA CYS A 376 16.68 16.41 -7.77
C CYS A 376 16.99 16.63 -9.27
N GLU A 377 16.44 15.83 -10.19
CA GLU A 377 16.69 15.87 -11.64
C GLU A 377 18.19 15.74 -12.03
N ARG A 378 19.01 15.22 -11.11
CA ARG A 378 20.46 15.01 -11.26
C ARG A 378 20.76 13.74 -12.04
N TYR A 379 20.30 13.69 -13.29
CA TYR A 379 20.31 12.46 -14.09
C TYR A 379 21.72 11.92 -14.39
N GLU A 380 22.72 12.76 -14.63
CA GLU A 380 24.10 12.29 -14.81
C GLU A 380 24.73 11.80 -13.50
N ASP A 381 24.33 12.33 -12.33
CA ASP A 381 24.72 11.76 -11.04
C ASP A 381 24.05 10.40 -10.77
N ASP A 382 22.79 10.18 -11.19
CA ASP A 382 22.18 8.83 -11.20
C ASP A 382 22.96 7.90 -12.13
N LEU A 383 23.28 8.33 -13.37
CA LEU A 383 24.07 7.53 -14.29
C LEU A 383 25.46 7.21 -13.73
N GLU A 384 26.16 8.17 -13.11
CA GLU A 384 27.46 7.95 -12.46
C GLU A 384 27.38 7.11 -11.18
N LEU A 385 26.33 7.25 -10.36
CA LEU A 385 26.07 6.36 -9.23
C LEU A 385 25.92 4.92 -9.71
N TRP A 386 25.14 4.70 -10.77
CA TRP A 386 24.97 3.36 -11.32
C TRP A 386 26.25 2.85 -12.03
N ARG A 387 27.03 3.68 -12.74
CA ARG A 387 28.32 3.29 -13.33
C ARG A 387 29.33 2.74 -12.31
N LYS A 388 29.25 3.13 -11.03
CA LYS A 388 30.07 2.56 -9.93
C LYS A 388 29.81 1.05 -9.71
N LEU A 389 28.67 0.52 -10.16
CA LEU A 389 28.34 -0.91 -10.18
C LEU A 389 28.90 -1.63 -11.43
N GLY A 390 29.83 -1.00 -12.16
CA GLY A 390 30.53 -1.61 -13.29
C GLY A 390 29.60 -1.99 -14.45
N PRO A 391 29.83 -3.15 -15.11
CA PRO A 391 29.06 -3.60 -16.27
C PRO A 391 27.55 -3.71 -16.03
N VAL A 392 27.09 -4.06 -14.82
CA VAL A 392 25.65 -4.13 -14.49
C VAL A 392 25.01 -2.75 -14.51
N GLY A 393 25.73 -1.74 -14.00
CA GLY A 393 25.31 -0.34 -14.04
C GLY A 393 25.28 0.24 -15.45
N ARG A 394 26.38 0.05 -16.21
CA ARG A 394 26.45 0.43 -17.63
C ARG A 394 25.34 -0.23 -18.45
N LEU A 395 25.06 -1.51 -18.21
CA LEU A 395 23.94 -2.21 -18.86
C LEU A 395 22.57 -1.62 -18.48
N ARG A 396 22.31 -1.32 -17.20
CA ARG A 396 21.07 -0.61 -16.80
C ARG A 396 20.96 0.70 -17.58
N ASN A 397 22.04 1.47 -17.69
CA ASN A 397 22.04 2.76 -18.36
C ASN A 397 21.73 2.59 -19.86
N ILE A 398 22.30 1.59 -20.55
CA ILE A 398 21.92 1.21 -21.93
C ILE A 398 20.43 0.84 -22.03
N VAL A 399 19.92 -0.02 -21.16
CA VAL A 399 18.52 -0.47 -21.23
C VAL A 399 17.53 0.67 -20.91
N LYS A 400 17.86 1.52 -19.92
CA LYS A 400 17.16 2.78 -19.60
C LYS A 400 17.16 3.71 -20.81
N PHE A 401 18.30 3.86 -21.50
CA PHE A 401 18.46 4.69 -22.68
C PHE A 401 17.61 4.23 -23.88
N VAL A 402 17.65 2.93 -24.22
CA VAL A 402 16.85 2.34 -25.32
C VAL A 402 15.35 2.51 -25.04
N ARG A 403 14.93 2.28 -23.79
CA ARG A 403 13.53 2.33 -23.37
C ARG A 403 13.03 3.73 -23.02
N ALA A 404 13.89 4.76 -23.05
CA ALA A 404 13.52 6.13 -22.70
C ALA A 404 12.55 6.79 -23.70
N SER A 405 12.48 6.30 -24.95
CA SER A 405 11.51 6.79 -25.92
C SER A 405 11.00 5.69 -26.86
N PRO A 406 9.78 5.85 -27.43
CA PRO A 406 9.27 4.97 -28.48
C PRO A 406 10.21 4.91 -29.69
N GLN A 407 10.84 6.04 -30.07
CA GLN A 407 11.73 6.13 -31.23
C GLN A 407 13.00 5.33 -31.03
N ARG A 408 13.65 5.40 -29.86
CA ARG A 408 14.83 4.57 -29.54
C ARG A 408 14.46 3.10 -29.46
N THR A 409 13.29 2.78 -28.91
CA THR A 409 12.74 1.41 -28.90
C THR A 409 12.47 0.88 -30.32
N GLU A 410 11.99 1.72 -31.24
CA GLU A 410 11.74 1.35 -32.63
C GLU A 410 13.05 1.20 -33.43
N ARG A 411 14.02 2.12 -33.27
CA ARG A 411 15.39 1.99 -33.81
C ARG A 411 16.04 0.67 -33.36
N TYR A 412 15.92 0.34 -32.08
CA TYR A 412 16.39 -0.94 -31.54
C TYR A 412 15.73 -2.15 -32.21
N ARG A 413 14.41 -2.11 -32.48
CA ARG A 413 13.71 -3.18 -33.22
C ARG A 413 14.15 -3.28 -34.68
N LYS A 414 14.52 -2.18 -35.34
CA LYS A 414 15.05 -2.18 -36.71
C LYS A 414 16.43 -2.83 -36.78
N ALA A 415 17.37 -2.34 -35.97
CA ALA A 415 18.70 -2.95 -35.84
C ALA A 415 18.62 -4.44 -35.42
N ALA A 416 17.71 -4.81 -34.52
CA ALA A 416 17.48 -6.21 -34.16
C ALA A 416 16.91 -7.05 -35.31
N ALA A 417 16.03 -6.50 -36.15
CA ALA A 417 15.48 -7.18 -37.32
C ALA A 417 16.53 -7.36 -38.43
N GLU A 418 17.41 -6.37 -38.63
CA GLU A 418 18.52 -6.42 -39.57
C GLU A 418 19.57 -7.49 -39.18
N VAL A 419 19.73 -7.76 -37.88
CA VAL A 419 20.62 -8.81 -37.35
C VAL A 419 20.01 -10.22 -37.38
N ASP A 420 18.69 -10.36 -37.14
CA ASP A 420 17.99 -11.67 -37.14
C ASP A 420 17.73 -12.23 -38.56
N GLY A 421 17.85 -11.36 -39.57
CA GLY A 421 17.65 -11.68 -40.99
C GLY A 421 16.20 -12.02 -41.35
N ASP A 422 15.98 -12.44 -42.60
CA ASP A 422 14.68 -12.91 -43.10
C ASP A 422 14.45 -14.38 -42.70
N SER A 423 14.60 -14.68 -41.41
CA SER A 423 14.51 -16.04 -40.87
C SER A 423 13.08 -16.41 -40.43
N ASP A 424 12.62 -17.58 -40.87
CA ASP A 424 11.21 -17.98 -40.82
C ASP A 424 10.51 -17.84 -39.46
N PHE A 425 9.22 -17.49 -39.50
CA PHE A 425 8.33 -17.38 -38.35
C PHE A 425 8.23 -18.69 -37.56
N ARG A 426 8.77 -18.71 -36.33
CA ARG A 426 8.85 -19.91 -35.48
C ARG A 426 7.71 -19.96 -34.47
N ILE A 427 6.65 -20.69 -34.80
CA ILE A 427 5.44 -20.89 -33.98
C ILE A 427 5.72 -21.32 -32.52
N PHE A 428 6.85 -21.98 -32.26
CA PHE A 428 7.20 -22.57 -30.94
C PHE A 428 8.44 -21.96 -30.27
N SER A 429 8.90 -20.77 -30.67
CA SER A 429 10.01 -20.08 -29.99
C SER A 429 9.91 -18.56 -30.10
N GLU A 430 10.10 -17.84 -28.98
CA GLU A 430 10.15 -16.37 -28.93
C GLU A 430 11.15 -15.84 -29.98
N SER A 431 10.68 -15.05 -30.95
CA SER A 431 11.56 -14.47 -31.98
C SER A 431 12.51 -13.45 -31.35
N ARG A 432 13.80 -13.50 -31.68
CA ARG A 432 14.77 -12.54 -31.13
C ARG A 432 14.41 -11.12 -31.56
N ARG A 433 13.97 -10.92 -32.80
CA ARG A 433 13.44 -9.65 -33.32
C ARG A 433 12.32 -9.04 -32.45
N GLU A 434 11.45 -9.85 -31.88
CA GLU A 434 10.31 -9.39 -31.07
C GLU A 434 10.69 -9.15 -29.60
N ALA A 435 11.58 -10.00 -29.07
CA ALA A 435 12.05 -9.98 -27.68
C ALA A 435 12.67 -8.63 -27.26
N GLN A 436 11.92 -7.84 -26.48
CA GLN A 436 12.37 -6.54 -25.96
C GLN A 436 13.42 -6.68 -24.85
N LEU A 437 14.21 -5.62 -24.63
CA LEU A 437 15.09 -5.49 -23.46
C LEU A 437 14.27 -5.31 -22.18
N ILE A 438 14.67 -5.99 -21.10
CA ILE A 438 14.03 -5.95 -19.79
C ILE A 438 14.78 -4.94 -18.93
N LEU A 439 14.10 -3.89 -18.45
CA LEU A 439 14.65 -2.98 -17.44
C LEU A 439 14.47 -3.60 -16.04
N ASN A 440 15.44 -3.42 -15.15
CA ASN A 440 15.32 -3.87 -13.77
C ASN A 440 14.23 -3.07 -13.01
N ASN A 441 13.67 -3.70 -11.97
CA ASN A 441 12.73 -3.12 -11.03
C ASN A 441 13.41 -3.09 -9.66
N ASP A 442 13.54 -1.89 -9.09
CA ASP A 442 14.26 -1.59 -7.84
C ASP A 442 13.90 -2.57 -6.69
N THR A 443 12.62 -2.99 -6.62
CA THR A 443 12.07 -3.87 -5.58
C THR A 443 12.62 -5.31 -5.55
N ARG A 444 13.06 -5.90 -6.68
CA ARG A 444 13.37 -7.35 -6.76
C ARG A 444 14.59 -7.67 -7.61
N TRP A 445 15.56 -8.35 -6.99
CA TRP A 445 16.83 -8.73 -7.62
C TRP A 445 16.68 -9.55 -8.93
N ASN A 446 15.67 -10.42 -9.00
CA ASN A 446 15.34 -11.25 -10.18
C ASN A 446 15.26 -10.43 -11.48
N SER A 447 14.81 -9.18 -11.39
CA SER A 447 14.68 -8.29 -12.55
C SER A 447 16.03 -7.85 -13.14
N THR A 448 17.06 -7.69 -12.29
CA THR A 448 18.44 -7.43 -12.71
C THR A 448 19.05 -8.65 -13.38
N TYR A 449 18.81 -9.86 -12.83
CA TYR A 449 19.22 -11.10 -13.49
C TYR A 449 18.57 -11.26 -14.87
N LEU A 450 17.26 -11.05 -14.98
CA LEU A 450 16.54 -11.12 -16.26
C LEU A 450 16.97 -10.04 -17.26
N MET A 451 17.34 -8.84 -16.79
CA MET A 451 17.97 -7.81 -17.63
C MET A 451 19.30 -8.29 -18.22
N ILE A 452 20.17 -8.88 -17.39
CA ILE A 452 21.48 -9.41 -17.81
C ILE A 452 21.30 -10.59 -18.78
N GLU A 453 20.43 -11.54 -18.46
CA GLU A 453 20.18 -12.75 -19.26
C GLU A 453 19.61 -12.41 -20.65
N ARG A 454 18.63 -11.50 -20.70
CA ARG A 454 18.07 -10.97 -21.96
C ARG A 454 19.09 -10.16 -22.75
N ALA A 455 19.96 -9.37 -22.08
CA ALA A 455 20.98 -8.57 -22.75
C ALA A 455 22.11 -9.42 -23.34
N VAL A 456 22.62 -10.41 -22.61
CA VAL A 456 23.66 -11.33 -23.11
C VAL A 456 23.12 -12.14 -24.30
N LYS A 457 21.87 -12.60 -24.26
CA LYS A 457 21.20 -13.24 -25.40
C LYS A 457 21.08 -12.34 -26.63
N LYS A 458 20.89 -11.03 -26.44
CA LYS A 458 20.71 -10.02 -27.49
C LYS A 458 21.94 -9.11 -27.69
N LYS A 459 23.15 -9.59 -27.34
CA LYS A 459 24.39 -8.81 -27.39
C LYS A 459 24.64 -8.22 -28.78
N THR A 460 24.53 -9.03 -29.84
CA THR A 460 24.78 -8.59 -31.22
C THR A 460 23.81 -7.49 -31.64
N GLU A 461 22.53 -7.62 -31.28
CA GLU A 461 21.47 -6.65 -31.56
C GLU A 461 21.65 -5.33 -30.79
N ILE A 462 22.16 -5.41 -29.55
CA ILE A 462 22.55 -4.22 -28.77
C ILE A 462 23.77 -3.54 -29.41
N GLN A 463 24.80 -4.29 -29.81
CA GLN A 463 25.99 -3.73 -30.46
C GLN A 463 25.66 -3.12 -31.83
N ALA A 464 24.81 -3.77 -32.64
CA ALA A 464 24.34 -3.22 -33.92
C ALA A 464 23.53 -1.94 -33.72
N PHE A 465 22.62 -1.90 -32.74
CA PHE A 465 21.90 -0.67 -32.38
C PHE A 465 22.87 0.44 -31.97
N LEU A 466 23.85 0.16 -31.09
CA LEU A 466 24.79 1.18 -30.61
C LEU A 466 25.71 1.72 -31.73
N LEU A 467 26.09 0.89 -32.71
CA LEU A 467 26.84 1.34 -33.90
C LEU A 467 25.97 2.23 -34.79
N ALA A 468 24.85 1.72 -35.30
CA ALA A 468 23.97 2.43 -36.23
C ALA A 468 23.31 3.70 -35.64
N ASN A 469 23.35 3.85 -34.32
CA ASN A 469 22.84 5.02 -33.58
C ASN A 469 23.95 5.99 -33.14
N ASN A 470 25.23 5.64 -33.33
CA ASN A 470 26.37 6.56 -33.27
C ASN A 470 26.72 7.13 -34.66
N ASP A 471 26.27 6.50 -35.75
CA ASP A 471 26.34 7.01 -37.14
C ASP A 471 25.30 8.14 -37.43
N ASP A 472 24.54 8.58 -36.42
CA ASP A 472 23.58 9.69 -36.49
C ASP A 472 24.28 11.01 -36.10
N ASP A 473 24.13 12.09 -36.87
CA ASP A 473 24.77 13.39 -36.58
C ASP A 473 24.26 14.04 -35.28
N ASP A 474 23.11 13.62 -34.74
CA ASP A 474 22.56 14.15 -33.48
C ASP A 474 23.17 13.47 -32.24
N ALA A 475 24.18 14.12 -31.65
CA ALA A 475 24.81 13.69 -30.39
C ALA A 475 23.83 13.52 -29.19
N ARG A 476 22.61 14.07 -29.24
CA ARG A 476 21.57 13.82 -28.20
C ARG A 476 20.93 12.43 -28.34
N GLN A 477 21.15 11.78 -29.47
CA GLN A 477 20.73 10.41 -29.74
C GLN A 477 21.85 9.40 -29.52
N HIS A 478 23.10 9.81 -29.30
CA HIS A 478 24.18 8.92 -28.84
C HIS A 478 23.98 8.52 -27.37
N ILE A 479 24.52 7.37 -26.97
CA ILE A 479 24.73 7.05 -25.56
C ILE A 479 26.09 7.62 -25.10
N SER A 480 26.24 7.94 -23.81
CA SER A 480 27.55 8.32 -23.28
C SER A 480 28.59 7.22 -23.50
N GLU A 481 29.78 7.58 -23.96
CA GLU A 481 30.92 6.65 -24.07
C GLU A 481 31.23 5.96 -22.73
N LYS A 482 30.97 6.65 -21.60
CA LYS A 482 31.07 6.13 -20.23
C LYS A 482 30.17 4.91 -19.95
N ASP A 483 29.12 4.72 -20.73
CA ASP A 483 28.14 3.62 -20.59
C ASP A 483 28.33 2.49 -21.61
N LEU A 484 29.27 2.61 -22.56
CA LEU A 484 29.56 1.56 -23.53
C LEU A 484 30.17 0.32 -22.85
N LEU A 485 29.68 -0.87 -23.23
CA LEU A 485 30.15 -2.14 -22.67
C LEU A 485 31.32 -2.71 -23.48
N SER A 486 32.49 -2.81 -22.84
CA SER A 486 33.71 -3.40 -23.41
C SER A 486 33.55 -4.91 -23.72
N SER A 487 34.50 -5.50 -24.47
CA SER A 487 34.51 -6.96 -24.70
C SER A 487 34.56 -7.75 -23.39
N GLU A 488 35.30 -7.26 -22.40
CA GLU A 488 35.39 -7.86 -21.06
C GLU A 488 34.12 -7.61 -20.25
N ASP A 489 33.49 -6.45 -20.34
CA ASP A 489 32.23 -6.15 -19.66
C ASP A 489 31.14 -7.18 -20.03
N TRP A 490 31.10 -7.59 -21.29
CA TRP A 490 30.20 -8.65 -21.76
C TRP A 490 30.54 -10.04 -21.23
N LYS A 491 31.82 -10.36 -20.96
CA LYS A 491 32.21 -11.59 -20.25
C LYS A 491 31.77 -11.52 -18.78
N VAL A 492 32.05 -10.40 -18.11
CA VAL A 492 31.67 -10.16 -16.70
C VAL A 492 30.15 -10.26 -16.52
N LEU A 493 29.37 -9.67 -17.43
CA LEU A 493 27.90 -9.81 -17.42
C LEU A 493 27.45 -11.28 -17.58
N ALA A 494 28.11 -12.06 -18.43
CA ALA A 494 27.80 -13.48 -18.60
C ALA A 494 28.19 -14.31 -17.36
N GLU A 495 29.33 -14.05 -16.72
CA GLU A 495 29.73 -14.72 -15.47
C GLU A 495 28.83 -14.32 -14.29
N ILE A 496 28.44 -13.05 -14.17
CA ILE A 496 27.41 -12.60 -13.20
C ILE A 496 26.09 -13.35 -13.43
N GLY A 497 25.71 -13.56 -14.70
CA GLY A 497 24.57 -14.40 -15.07
C GLY A 497 24.72 -15.85 -14.56
N MET A 498 25.86 -16.49 -14.81
CA MET A 498 26.15 -17.86 -14.37
C MET A 498 26.26 -18.01 -12.84
N ILE A 499 26.74 -16.99 -12.13
CA ILE A 499 26.79 -16.98 -10.66
C ILE A 499 25.38 -16.83 -10.06
N LEU A 500 24.51 -16.04 -10.69
CA LEU A 500 23.17 -15.76 -10.17
C LEU A 500 22.08 -16.72 -10.67
N GLU A 501 22.30 -17.48 -11.74
CA GLU A 501 21.34 -18.45 -12.29
C GLU A 501 20.86 -19.46 -11.23
N PRO A 502 21.72 -20.09 -10.39
CA PRO A 502 21.26 -20.93 -9.29
C PRO A 502 20.36 -20.22 -8.26
N PHE A 503 20.60 -18.95 -7.94
CA PHE A 503 19.73 -18.17 -7.05
C PHE A 503 18.36 -17.93 -7.70
N TYR A 504 18.33 -17.70 -9.01
CA TYR A 504 17.08 -17.48 -9.76
C TYR A 504 16.28 -18.78 -9.85
N LEU A 505 16.93 -19.90 -10.17
CA LEU A 505 16.33 -21.23 -10.22
C LEU A 505 15.79 -21.66 -8.85
N GLN A 506 16.52 -21.44 -7.75
CA GLN A 506 16.03 -21.71 -6.40
C GLN A 506 14.84 -20.79 -6.01
N THR A 507 14.86 -19.52 -6.43
CA THR A 507 13.71 -18.62 -6.24
C THR A 507 12.50 -19.14 -7.02
N LYS A 508 12.66 -19.50 -8.31
CA LYS A 508 11.59 -20.00 -9.18
C LYS A 508 11.05 -21.39 -8.79
N ARG A 509 11.87 -22.21 -8.14
CA ARG A 509 11.48 -23.52 -7.59
C ARG A 509 10.58 -23.39 -6.37
N CYS A 510 10.76 -22.34 -5.57
CA CYS A 510 10.16 -22.21 -4.25
C CYS A 510 9.13 -21.06 -4.12
N GLU A 511 9.04 -20.16 -5.09
CA GLU A 511 7.91 -19.21 -5.22
C GLU A 511 6.65 -19.93 -5.71
N GLY A 512 5.47 -19.34 -5.46
CA GLY A 512 4.26 -19.59 -6.25
C GLY A 512 3.63 -20.99 -6.24
N TRP A 513 4.15 -21.93 -5.43
CA TRP A 513 3.95 -23.39 -5.55
C TRP A 513 4.72 -23.92 -6.76
N GLY A 514 5.89 -24.50 -6.48
CA GLY A 514 6.82 -24.93 -7.51
C GLY A 514 6.24 -26.02 -8.41
N ILE A 515 6.71 -26.06 -9.66
CA ILE A 515 6.18 -26.87 -10.76
C ILE A 515 5.86 -28.31 -10.30
N ASN A 516 4.58 -28.69 -10.40
CA ASN A 516 4.00 -29.99 -10.02
C ASN A 516 3.84 -30.27 -8.50
N ASP A 517 3.51 -29.26 -7.68
CA ASP A 517 3.08 -29.33 -6.26
C ASP A 517 4.09 -29.91 -5.23
N GLY A 518 5.11 -30.65 -5.67
CA GLY A 518 6.13 -31.27 -4.82
C GLY A 518 7.27 -30.34 -4.37
N HIS A 519 7.22 -29.04 -4.69
CA HIS A 519 8.31 -28.09 -4.49
C HIS A 519 7.87 -26.81 -3.74
N GLY A 520 8.83 -26.12 -3.12
CA GLY A 520 8.61 -24.97 -2.24
C GLY A 520 8.38 -25.35 -0.79
N ARG A 521 9.04 -26.39 -0.29
CA ARG A 521 8.82 -26.98 1.05
C ARG A 521 9.99 -26.71 2.02
N LEU A 522 9.73 -26.80 3.32
CA LEU A 522 10.72 -26.42 4.36
C LEU A 522 12.05 -27.19 4.27
N TRP A 523 12.03 -28.46 3.86
CA TRP A 523 13.26 -29.26 3.68
C TRP A 523 14.15 -28.73 2.55
N GLU A 524 13.57 -28.17 1.49
CA GLU A 524 14.33 -27.61 0.36
C GLU A 524 15.10 -26.33 0.73
N VAL A 525 14.77 -25.67 1.84
CA VAL A 525 15.48 -24.46 2.29
C VAL A 525 16.91 -24.78 2.71
N THR A 526 17.11 -25.80 3.55
CA THR A 526 18.44 -26.23 4.00
C THR A 526 19.26 -26.76 2.82
N LEU A 527 18.67 -27.63 1.99
CA LEU A 527 19.30 -28.19 0.78
C LEU A 527 19.73 -27.10 -0.20
N GLY A 528 18.84 -26.13 -0.45
CA GLY A 528 19.08 -25.02 -1.36
C GLY A 528 20.12 -24.03 -0.86
N ILE A 529 20.23 -23.82 0.46
CA ILE A 529 21.31 -22.99 1.03
C ILE A 529 22.67 -23.68 0.93
N GLU A 530 22.81 -24.95 1.32
CA GLU A 530 24.09 -25.67 1.21
C GLU A 530 24.56 -25.76 -0.26
N TYR A 531 23.64 -25.99 -1.20
CA TYR A 531 23.91 -25.93 -2.64
C TYR A 531 24.46 -24.56 -3.09
N LEU A 532 23.83 -23.46 -2.65
CA LEU A 532 24.23 -22.11 -3.03
C LEU A 532 25.53 -21.65 -2.34
N LEU A 533 25.77 -22.06 -1.09
CA LEU A 533 27.04 -21.86 -0.39
C LEU A 533 28.18 -22.60 -1.11
N SER A 534 27.95 -23.86 -1.52
CA SER A 534 28.90 -24.67 -2.31
C SER A 534 29.21 -24.02 -3.66
N HIS A 535 28.18 -23.59 -4.39
CA HIS A 535 28.32 -22.88 -5.67
C HIS A 535 29.18 -21.62 -5.54
N LEU A 536 28.88 -20.76 -4.55
CA LEU A 536 29.69 -19.56 -4.29
C LEU A 536 31.13 -19.88 -3.87
N ILE A 537 31.35 -20.94 -3.07
CA ILE A 537 32.70 -21.39 -2.70
C ILE A 537 33.50 -21.85 -3.91
N ASN A 538 32.90 -22.58 -4.85
CA ASN A 538 33.57 -22.98 -6.09
C ASN A 538 34.01 -21.78 -6.94
N TRP A 539 33.16 -20.75 -7.07
CA TRP A 539 33.55 -19.49 -7.73
C TRP A 539 34.65 -18.74 -6.99
N LYS A 540 34.63 -18.70 -5.65
CA LYS A 540 35.70 -18.10 -4.84
C LYS A 540 37.03 -18.85 -5.02
N ILE A 541 37.02 -20.17 -5.09
CA ILE A 541 38.22 -20.99 -5.33
C ILE A 541 38.78 -20.72 -6.73
N TYR A 542 37.92 -20.62 -7.75
CA TYR A 542 38.32 -20.28 -9.12
C TYR A 542 39.09 -18.94 -9.18
N TYR A 543 38.52 -17.84 -8.66
CA TYR A 543 39.22 -16.55 -8.62
C TYR A 543 40.41 -16.51 -7.64
N ASN A 544 40.57 -17.49 -6.74
CA ASN A 544 41.78 -17.62 -5.92
C ASN A 544 42.93 -18.26 -6.69
N ALA A 545 42.66 -19.32 -7.46
CA ALA A 545 43.67 -20.01 -8.26
C ALA A 545 44.23 -19.14 -9.40
N SER A 546 43.43 -18.20 -9.92
CA SER A 546 43.86 -17.29 -11.00
C SER A 546 44.75 -16.11 -10.53
N LEU A 547 44.95 -15.92 -9.23
CA LEU A 547 45.65 -14.75 -8.65
C LEU A 547 46.88 -15.13 -7.79
N SER A 548 47.50 -16.27 -8.05
CA SER A 548 48.81 -16.65 -7.50
C SER A 548 49.95 -16.27 -8.47
N PRO A 549 50.85 -15.32 -8.13
CA PRO A 549 51.97 -14.96 -9.00
C PRO A 549 53.02 -16.07 -9.12
N SER A 550 53.75 -16.08 -10.24
CA SER A 550 55.05 -16.74 -10.33
C SER A 550 56.06 -16.07 -9.38
N ILE A 551 56.82 -16.86 -8.64
CA ILE A 551 57.85 -16.36 -7.73
C ILE A 551 59.05 -15.84 -8.53
N ASP A 552 59.43 -14.59 -8.30
CA ASP A 552 60.77 -14.06 -8.50
C ASP A 552 61.10 -13.09 -7.35
N HIS A 553 62.40 -12.88 -7.10
CA HIS A 553 62.91 -12.08 -5.97
C HIS A 553 63.11 -10.59 -6.34
N ASP A 554 62.95 -9.68 -5.37
CA ASP A 554 64.05 -8.82 -4.84
C ASP A 554 63.53 -7.77 -3.81
N ASP A 555 64.44 -6.90 -3.33
CA ASP A 555 64.53 -6.36 -1.96
C ASP A 555 63.66 -5.15 -1.52
N GLU A 556 63.67 -4.98 -0.19
CA GLU A 556 63.49 -3.81 0.70
C GLU A 556 63.01 -2.43 0.18
N GLY A 557 62.09 -1.80 0.92
CA GLY A 557 61.65 -0.41 0.72
C GLY A 557 60.91 0.20 1.93
N ASP A 558 61.66 0.95 2.77
CA ASP A 558 61.27 1.49 4.09
C ASP A 558 60.07 2.50 4.12
N SER A 559 59.62 2.77 5.35
CA SER A 559 59.11 4.05 5.89
C SER A 559 57.65 4.13 6.35
N GLN A 560 57.48 4.77 7.52
CA GLN A 560 56.28 4.75 8.37
C GLN A 560 55.46 6.03 8.23
N GLN A 561 54.13 5.99 8.52
CA GLN A 561 53.50 7.08 9.28
C GLN A 561 52.12 6.76 9.90
N SER A 562 51.70 7.63 10.85
CA SER A 562 50.34 7.79 11.39
C SER A 562 49.72 6.67 12.26
N GLN A 563 50.30 6.44 13.44
CA GLN A 563 49.69 5.61 14.51
C GLN A 563 48.52 6.31 15.26
N GLN A 564 47.43 6.68 14.58
CA GLN A 564 46.20 7.15 15.26
C GLN A 564 44.90 6.45 14.82
N SER A 565 44.75 6.04 13.56
CA SER A 565 43.54 5.35 13.07
C SER A 565 43.31 3.96 13.71
N GLN A 566 44.37 3.31 14.19
CA GLN A 566 44.35 1.92 14.69
C GLN A 566 43.49 1.70 15.96
N LYS A 567 43.17 2.75 16.74
CA LYS A 567 42.39 2.60 17.99
C LYS A 567 40.87 2.53 17.78
N ARG A 568 40.31 3.07 16.68
CA ARG A 568 38.88 2.85 16.33
C ARG A 568 38.67 1.51 15.60
N ALA A 569 39.56 1.14 14.68
CA ALA A 569 39.49 -0.14 13.96
C ALA A 569 39.49 -1.38 14.87
N ARG A 570 40.08 -1.28 16.06
CA ARG A 570 40.22 -2.39 17.03
C ARG A 570 38.91 -2.85 17.69
N ARG A 571 37.79 -2.14 17.55
CA ARG A 571 36.48 -2.58 18.08
C ARG A 571 35.58 -3.26 17.04
N ALA A 572 35.83 -3.02 15.74
CA ALA A 572 35.14 -3.71 14.64
C ALA A 572 35.78 -5.06 14.29
N ARG A 573 37.11 -5.19 14.41
CA ARG A 573 37.87 -6.44 14.17
C ARG A 573 37.69 -7.50 15.27
N ARG A 574 36.45 -7.78 15.70
CA ARG A 574 36.11 -8.83 16.68
C ARG A 574 35.14 -9.91 16.17
N ARG A 575 35.03 -10.04 14.84
CA ARG A 575 34.84 -11.33 14.15
C ARG A 575 35.99 -11.43 13.13
N HIS A 576 36.96 -12.31 13.37
CA HIS A 576 37.82 -12.79 12.27
C HIS A 576 37.03 -13.85 11.51
N HIS A 577 37.11 -13.84 10.18
CA HIS A 577 36.56 -14.92 9.36
C HIS A 577 37.33 -16.20 9.68
N ASN A 578 36.73 -17.12 10.42
CA ASN A 578 37.33 -18.44 10.59
C ASN A 578 36.91 -19.33 9.41
N LEU A 579 37.72 -19.34 8.36
CA LEU A 579 37.52 -20.27 7.24
C LEU A 579 37.73 -21.73 7.67
N GLN A 580 38.35 -21.98 8.84
CA GLN A 580 38.39 -23.29 9.50
C GLN A 580 37.08 -23.64 10.23
N ALA A 581 35.98 -22.92 9.97
CA ALA A 581 34.62 -23.29 10.36
C ALA A 581 33.76 -23.77 9.17
N LEU A 582 34.34 -23.87 7.97
CA LEU A 582 33.68 -24.42 6.77
C LEU A 582 33.57 -25.96 6.88
N PRO A 583 32.48 -26.58 6.39
CA PRO A 583 32.44 -28.03 6.22
C PRO A 583 33.30 -28.46 5.02
N ASP A 584 34.14 -29.50 5.15
CA ASP A 584 34.96 -29.96 4.02
C ASP A 584 34.17 -30.66 2.89
N HIS A 585 32.98 -31.20 3.16
CA HIS A 585 32.15 -31.81 2.11
C HIS A 585 31.70 -30.77 1.06
N VAL A 586 31.55 -29.49 1.47
CA VAL A 586 31.24 -28.34 0.59
C VAL A 586 32.35 -28.12 -0.45
N HIS A 587 33.54 -28.64 -0.19
CA HIS A 587 34.68 -28.60 -1.09
C HIS A 587 34.83 -29.86 -1.99
N GLN A 588 34.06 -30.95 -1.78
CA GLN A 588 34.34 -32.24 -2.45
C GLN A 588 33.13 -32.93 -3.11
N ASP A 589 32.03 -33.21 -2.41
CA ASP A 589 31.15 -34.33 -2.81
C ASP A 589 30.11 -34.05 -3.92
N TRP A 590 29.91 -32.78 -4.31
CA TRP A 590 29.03 -32.42 -5.45
C TRP A 590 29.77 -31.78 -6.62
N ALA A 591 31.07 -32.07 -6.75
CA ALA A 591 31.88 -31.80 -7.94
C ALA A 591 31.52 -32.73 -9.13
N SER A 592 30.25 -32.69 -9.56
CA SER A 592 29.80 -33.29 -10.81
C SER A 592 30.69 -32.81 -11.98
N PRO A 593 31.06 -33.66 -12.97
CA PRO A 593 32.13 -33.34 -13.94
C PRO A 593 32.01 -32.02 -14.73
N ALA A 594 30.82 -31.41 -14.76
CA ALA A 594 30.59 -30.06 -15.31
C ALA A 594 31.38 -28.94 -14.59
N SER A 595 31.84 -29.14 -13.35
CA SER A 595 32.67 -28.16 -12.63
C SER A 595 34.07 -27.96 -13.25
N ARG A 596 34.49 -28.81 -14.19
CA ARG A 596 35.81 -28.76 -14.84
C ARG A 596 35.98 -27.67 -15.90
N SER A 597 35.02 -26.75 -16.04
CA SER A 597 35.17 -25.49 -16.78
C SER A 597 34.34 -24.37 -16.13
N ALA A 598 34.77 -23.88 -14.96
CA ALA A 598 34.04 -22.90 -14.15
C ALA A 598 33.71 -21.61 -14.90
N SER A 599 34.67 -21.06 -15.68
CA SER A 599 34.37 -20.08 -16.73
C SER A 599 34.48 -20.71 -18.12
N ARG A 600 33.74 -20.14 -19.07
CA ARG A 600 33.87 -20.40 -20.52
C ARG A 600 34.83 -19.42 -21.21
N PHE A 601 35.38 -18.47 -20.46
CA PHE A 601 36.24 -17.41 -20.99
C PHE A 601 37.66 -17.59 -20.46
N GLU A 602 38.64 -17.46 -21.35
CA GLU A 602 40.04 -17.37 -20.96
C GLU A 602 40.25 -16.07 -20.18
N SER A 603 40.71 -16.24 -18.94
CA SER A 603 40.90 -15.27 -17.85
C SER A 603 40.41 -13.83 -18.09
N LEU A 604 39.38 -13.41 -17.35
CA LEU A 604 39.11 -12.00 -17.06
C LEU A 604 40.36 -11.29 -16.51
N ASN A 605 40.42 -9.96 -16.61
CA ASN A 605 41.51 -9.18 -16.00
C ASN A 605 41.50 -9.28 -14.45
N GLU A 606 42.64 -8.93 -13.84
CA GLU A 606 42.87 -9.02 -12.38
C GLU A 606 41.82 -8.24 -11.56
N GLU A 607 41.42 -7.09 -12.08
CA GLU A 607 40.42 -6.19 -11.51
C GLU A 607 39.03 -6.84 -11.43
N TRP A 608 38.53 -7.39 -12.54
CA TRP A 608 37.22 -8.06 -12.57
C TRP A 608 37.21 -9.38 -11.80
N GLN A 609 38.31 -10.14 -11.79
CA GLN A 609 38.44 -11.30 -10.90
C GLN A 609 38.33 -10.89 -9.42
N THR A 610 38.99 -9.79 -9.03
CA THR A 610 38.95 -9.26 -7.67
C THR A 610 37.56 -8.71 -7.29
N PHE A 611 36.90 -8.01 -8.20
CA PHE A 611 35.52 -7.54 -8.04
C PHE A 611 34.52 -8.70 -7.87
N LEU A 612 34.60 -9.71 -8.73
CA LEU A 612 33.71 -10.87 -8.68
C LEU A 612 33.97 -11.72 -7.43
N ARG A 613 35.24 -11.91 -7.03
CA ARG A 613 35.59 -12.53 -5.73
C ARG A 613 34.93 -11.79 -4.56
N SER A 614 35.05 -10.45 -4.51
CA SER A 614 34.45 -9.63 -3.44
C SER A 614 32.92 -9.69 -3.42
N SER A 615 32.29 -9.76 -4.61
CA SER A 615 30.84 -9.92 -4.75
C SER A 615 30.37 -11.30 -4.29
N VAL A 616 31.10 -12.36 -4.66
CA VAL A 616 30.89 -13.74 -4.18
C VAL A 616 31.03 -13.82 -2.66
N GLU A 617 32.03 -13.19 -2.07
CA GLU A 617 32.26 -13.18 -0.62
C GLU A 617 31.14 -12.47 0.16
N GLN A 618 30.66 -11.33 -0.34
CA GLN A 618 29.53 -10.62 0.26
C GLN A 618 28.22 -11.42 0.17
N ALA A 619 27.96 -12.05 -0.98
CA ALA A 619 26.83 -12.95 -1.17
C ALA A 619 26.89 -14.16 -0.23
N TRP A 620 28.06 -14.78 -0.11
CA TRP A 620 28.29 -15.94 0.74
C TRP A 620 28.11 -15.60 2.22
N GLN A 621 28.71 -14.50 2.69
CA GLN A 621 28.57 -14.06 4.09
C GLN A 621 27.11 -13.73 4.40
N LYS A 622 26.39 -13.06 3.48
CA LYS A 622 24.97 -12.72 3.69
C LYS A 622 24.07 -13.95 3.71
N LEU A 623 24.37 -14.96 2.90
CA LEU A 623 23.65 -16.24 2.89
C LEU A 623 23.94 -17.05 4.17
N PHE A 624 25.21 -17.12 4.60
CA PHE A 624 25.65 -17.81 5.82
C PHE A 624 25.11 -17.14 7.09
N ASP A 625 25.06 -15.81 7.16
CA ASP A 625 24.43 -15.07 8.25
C ASP A 625 22.96 -15.48 8.44
N TYR A 626 22.23 -15.74 7.35
CA TYR A 626 20.86 -16.26 7.42
C TYR A 626 20.79 -17.77 7.69
N TYR A 627 21.83 -18.54 7.38
CA TYR A 627 21.90 -19.96 7.66
C TYR A 627 22.02 -20.25 9.17
N ASP A 628 22.90 -19.54 9.88
CA ASP A 628 22.97 -19.57 11.36
C ASP A 628 21.62 -19.18 11.98
N LEU A 629 20.93 -18.18 11.40
CA LEU A 629 19.60 -17.74 11.80
C LEU A 629 18.45 -18.69 11.43
N LEU A 630 18.67 -19.76 10.65
CA LEU A 630 17.72 -20.88 10.56
C LEU A 630 17.78 -21.76 11.83
N GLY A 631 18.97 -21.85 12.44
CA GLY A 631 19.22 -22.53 13.71
C GLY A 631 18.58 -21.88 14.94
N ASP A 632 17.78 -20.82 14.77
CA ASP A 632 16.76 -20.33 15.71
C ASP A 632 15.57 -21.31 15.87
N SER A 633 15.32 -22.18 14.87
CA SER A 633 14.21 -23.14 14.88
C SER A 633 14.69 -24.58 14.62
N PRO A 634 14.23 -25.58 15.41
CA PRO A 634 14.54 -26.98 15.18
C PRO A 634 13.87 -27.57 13.93
N LEU A 635 12.98 -26.83 13.27
CA LEU A 635 12.16 -27.38 12.19
C LEU A 635 12.84 -27.36 10.82
N PHE A 636 13.87 -26.52 10.61
CA PHE A 636 14.67 -26.55 9.37
C PHE A 636 15.56 -27.80 9.29
N SER A 637 16.18 -28.20 10.40
CA SER A 637 16.89 -29.49 10.51
C SER A 637 15.91 -30.66 10.65
N GLY A 638 14.83 -30.47 11.41
CA GLY A 638 13.74 -31.44 11.54
C GLY A 638 13.13 -31.85 10.20
N ALA A 639 12.96 -30.92 9.26
CA ALA A 639 12.45 -31.21 7.92
C ALA A 639 13.38 -32.13 7.10
N ILE A 640 14.68 -32.10 7.35
CA ILE A 640 15.64 -33.05 6.74
C ILE A 640 15.59 -34.39 7.47
N ILE A 641 15.68 -34.37 8.81
CA ILE A 641 15.71 -35.58 9.65
C ILE A 641 14.46 -36.44 9.40
N LEU A 642 13.29 -35.82 9.36
CA LEU A 642 12.00 -36.49 9.17
C LEU A 642 11.72 -36.86 7.70
N HIS A 643 12.59 -36.49 6.74
CA HIS A 643 12.41 -36.87 5.34
C HIS A 643 12.97 -38.28 5.11
N PRO A 644 12.16 -39.28 4.72
CA PRO A 644 12.61 -40.67 4.66
C PRO A 644 13.84 -40.87 3.75
N SER A 645 13.92 -40.17 2.62
CA SER A 645 15.05 -40.27 1.67
C SER A 645 16.36 -39.61 2.13
N TYR A 646 16.38 -38.92 3.28
CA TYR A 646 17.57 -38.19 3.77
C TYR A 646 17.97 -38.64 5.19
N GLY A 647 16.99 -38.69 6.10
CA GLY A 647 17.18 -39.09 7.49
C GLY A 647 18.17 -38.20 8.26
N ILE A 648 18.65 -38.71 9.39
CA ILE A 648 19.75 -38.11 10.16
C ILE A 648 21.12 -38.36 9.51
N SER A 649 21.23 -39.35 8.62
CA SER A 649 22.40 -39.64 7.79
C SER A 649 22.84 -38.41 7.00
N TYR A 650 21.95 -37.82 6.20
CA TYR A 650 22.30 -36.67 5.35
C TYR A 650 22.92 -35.50 6.15
N LEU A 651 22.40 -35.20 7.34
CA LEU A 651 22.97 -34.16 8.21
C LEU A 651 24.29 -34.57 8.89
N ARG A 652 24.58 -35.86 9.02
CA ARG A 652 25.89 -36.37 9.48
C ARG A 652 26.92 -36.43 8.36
N ASP A 653 26.49 -36.71 7.14
CA ASP A 653 27.37 -36.71 5.97
C ASP A 653 27.81 -35.27 5.65
N ILE A 654 26.91 -34.30 5.86
CA ILE A 654 27.16 -32.87 5.71
C ILE A 654 27.86 -32.25 6.93
N TRP A 655 27.25 -32.24 8.13
CA TRP A 655 27.84 -31.60 9.32
C TRP A 655 28.82 -32.51 10.10
N GLY A 656 29.36 -33.56 9.47
CA GLY A 656 30.16 -34.62 10.11
C GLY A 656 31.61 -34.29 10.46
N GLN A 657 32.05 -33.05 10.29
CA GLN A 657 33.41 -32.64 10.66
C GLN A 657 33.53 -32.33 12.16
N GLU A 658 34.73 -32.49 12.72
CA GLU A 658 34.99 -32.41 14.18
C GLU A 658 34.55 -31.06 14.81
N HIS A 659 34.56 -29.96 14.04
CA HIS A 659 34.07 -28.65 14.47
C HIS A 659 32.56 -28.41 14.27
N GLN A 660 31.85 -29.38 13.69
CA GLN A 660 30.42 -29.35 13.35
C GLN A 660 29.60 -30.53 13.90
N GLU A 661 30.21 -31.55 14.52
CA GLU A 661 29.47 -32.60 15.25
C GLU A 661 28.43 -31.99 16.23
N GLY A 662 28.82 -30.90 16.90
CA GLY A 662 27.95 -30.14 17.80
C GLY A 662 26.72 -29.49 17.13
N TRP A 663 26.69 -29.34 15.80
CA TRP A 663 25.50 -28.91 15.05
C TRP A 663 24.51 -30.06 14.87
N VAL A 664 24.99 -31.28 14.58
CA VAL A 664 24.17 -32.50 14.57
C VAL A 664 23.59 -32.76 15.97
N GLU A 665 24.41 -32.66 17.01
CA GLU A 665 23.96 -32.78 18.41
C GLU A 665 22.95 -31.70 18.78
N LYS A 666 23.20 -30.42 18.44
CA LYS A 666 22.26 -29.32 18.66
C LYS A 666 20.93 -29.59 17.96
N ALA A 667 20.95 -30.01 16.70
CA ALA A 667 19.75 -30.26 15.90
C ALA A 667 18.92 -31.44 16.45
N LEU A 668 19.57 -32.56 16.79
CA LEU A 668 18.90 -33.70 17.43
C LEU A 668 18.32 -33.32 18.80
N LYS A 669 19.08 -32.58 19.61
CA LYS A 669 18.64 -32.10 20.91
C LYS A 669 17.41 -31.19 20.79
N THR A 670 17.47 -30.13 20.01
CA THR A 670 16.36 -29.16 19.93
C THR A 670 15.13 -29.72 19.22
N LEU A 671 15.29 -30.66 18.28
CA LEU A 671 14.17 -31.42 17.72
C LEU A 671 13.52 -32.33 18.77
N THR A 672 14.33 -33.01 19.59
CA THR A 672 13.83 -33.85 20.70
C THR A 672 13.10 -32.99 21.74
N GLU A 673 13.67 -31.85 22.14
CA GLU A 673 13.05 -30.91 23.08
C GLU A 673 11.69 -30.41 22.54
N TYR A 674 11.60 -30.08 21.24
CA TYR A 674 10.35 -29.65 20.60
C TYR A 674 9.32 -30.79 20.46
N PHE A 675 9.76 -32.03 20.18
CA PHE A 675 8.89 -33.20 20.11
C PHE A 675 8.33 -33.58 21.49
N ASP A 676 9.21 -33.64 22.50
CA ASP A 676 8.88 -33.95 23.90
C ASP A 676 7.93 -32.90 24.51
N GLN A 677 7.99 -31.64 24.04
CA GLN A 677 7.13 -30.54 24.50
C GLN A 677 5.76 -30.45 23.79
N TRP A 678 5.69 -30.76 22.48
CA TRP A 678 4.51 -30.42 21.65
C TRP A 678 3.75 -31.60 21.02
N TYR A 679 4.25 -32.84 21.09
CA TYR A 679 3.65 -34.00 20.38
C TYR A 679 3.52 -35.29 21.20
N ARG A 680 4.46 -35.53 22.12
CA ARG A 680 4.45 -36.66 23.07
C ARG A 680 3.40 -36.45 24.17
N GLN A 681 2.69 -37.50 24.59
CA GLN A 681 1.80 -37.41 25.76
C GLN A 681 2.47 -37.96 27.04
N PRO A 682 2.13 -37.40 28.23
CA PRO A 682 2.61 -37.94 29.50
C PRO A 682 2.04 -39.34 29.77
N GLY A 683 2.89 -40.37 29.68
CA GLY A 683 2.55 -41.74 30.11
C GLY A 683 2.14 -42.73 29.00
N GLU A 684 2.41 -42.44 27.73
CA GLU A 684 2.24 -43.42 26.64
C GLU A 684 3.11 -44.68 26.89
N ILE A 685 2.51 -45.87 26.78
CA ILE A 685 3.17 -47.17 26.99
C ILE A 685 3.37 -47.81 25.61
N TYR A 686 4.61 -47.81 25.12
CA TYR A 686 4.96 -48.37 23.81
C TYR A 686 4.91 -49.90 23.78
N PRO A 687 4.61 -50.52 22.62
CA PRO A 687 4.56 -51.98 22.47
C PRO A 687 5.90 -52.66 22.80
N SER A 688 5.85 -53.82 23.46
CA SER A 688 7.05 -54.60 23.81
C SER A 688 7.83 -55.10 22.59
N SER A 689 7.21 -55.18 21.41
CA SER A 689 7.90 -55.48 20.14
C SER A 689 8.98 -54.46 19.77
N TRP A 690 8.83 -53.19 20.19
CA TRP A 690 9.81 -52.14 19.88
C TRP A 690 11.15 -52.36 20.63
N GLN A 691 11.14 -53.16 21.69
CA GLN A 691 12.35 -53.56 22.42
C GLN A 691 13.27 -54.47 21.59
N ALA A 692 12.78 -55.07 20.50
CA ALA A 692 13.56 -55.86 19.55
C ALA A 692 14.25 -55.01 18.46
N GLY A 693 13.86 -53.73 18.29
CA GLY A 693 14.58 -52.77 17.45
C GLY A 693 14.56 -53.01 15.93
N MET A 694 13.56 -53.74 15.41
CA MET A 694 13.33 -53.91 13.96
C MET A 694 11.85 -53.76 13.62
N LEU A 695 11.55 -53.05 12.52
CA LEU A 695 10.23 -53.05 11.90
C LEU A 695 10.05 -54.30 11.01
N PRO A 696 8.80 -54.67 10.66
CA PRO A 696 8.54 -55.71 9.66
C PRO A 696 9.13 -55.30 8.30
N VAL A 697 9.98 -56.13 7.72
CA VAL A 697 10.59 -55.89 6.40
C VAL A 697 9.58 -56.24 5.30
N ASP A 698 9.27 -55.29 4.42
CA ASP A 698 8.49 -55.55 3.20
C ASP A 698 9.33 -56.39 2.21
N PRO A 699 8.87 -57.56 1.73
CA PRO A 699 9.67 -58.44 0.86
C PRO A 699 9.99 -57.92 -0.55
N GLY A 700 9.74 -56.65 -0.86
CA GLY A 700 9.78 -56.09 -2.22
C GLY A 700 11.03 -55.29 -2.62
N ALA A 701 11.86 -54.85 -1.68
CA ALA A 701 13.05 -54.02 -1.97
C ALA A 701 14.29 -54.86 -2.33
N GLY A 702 14.91 -54.59 -3.48
CA GLY A 702 15.95 -55.45 -4.09
C GLY A 702 17.37 -55.31 -3.51
N ASP A 703 18.19 -56.33 -3.77
CA ASP A 703 19.58 -56.43 -3.29
C ASP A 703 20.49 -55.31 -3.83
N GLY A 704 20.99 -54.44 -2.94
CA GLY A 704 21.85 -53.31 -3.38
C GLY A 704 22.56 -52.46 -2.31
N GLU A 705 22.58 -52.83 -1.02
CA GLU A 705 23.22 -52.03 0.04
C GLU A 705 24.61 -52.53 0.46
N ASP A 706 25.49 -51.58 0.82
CA ASP A 706 26.86 -51.86 1.27
C ASP A 706 26.93 -52.38 2.72
N VAL A 707 27.66 -53.48 2.89
CA VAL A 707 27.97 -54.10 4.18
C VAL A 707 28.79 -53.16 5.08
N HIS A 708 29.64 -52.29 4.52
CA HIS A 708 30.42 -51.32 5.29
C HIS A 708 29.54 -50.28 5.98
N TYR A 709 28.50 -49.77 5.32
CA TYR A 709 27.56 -48.81 5.93
C TYR A 709 26.86 -49.42 7.15
N ARG A 710 26.36 -50.66 7.02
CA ARG A 710 25.71 -51.38 8.12
C ARG A 710 26.69 -51.68 9.28
N GLN A 711 27.97 -51.90 9.00
CA GLN A 711 29.01 -52.03 10.05
C GLN A 711 29.34 -50.70 10.74
N TRP A 712 29.43 -49.59 9.98
CA TRP A 712 29.65 -48.25 10.52
C TRP A 712 28.49 -47.80 11.42
N VAL A 713 27.24 -47.95 10.96
CA VAL A 713 26.03 -47.68 11.76
C VAL A 713 25.98 -48.52 13.04
N ASN A 714 26.54 -49.74 13.04
CA ASN A 714 26.65 -50.58 14.23
C ASN A 714 27.71 -50.10 15.23
N SER A 715 28.79 -49.46 14.77
CA SER A 715 29.93 -49.04 15.63
C SER A 715 29.56 -47.96 16.66
N TRP A 716 28.70 -47.01 16.28
CA TRP A 716 28.29 -45.89 17.14
C TRP A 716 27.19 -46.24 18.16
N ARG A 717 26.59 -47.43 18.08
CA ARG A 717 25.48 -47.90 18.96
C ARG A 717 25.84 -48.08 20.44
N ARG A 718 27.05 -47.68 20.88
CA ARG A 718 27.63 -48.01 22.20
C ARG A 718 27.70 -46.85 23.20
N LYS A 719 27.38 -45.61 22.82
CA LYS A 719 27.59 -44.42 23.68
C LYS A 719 26.33 -43.86 24.38
N THR A 720 25.13 -44.16 23.90
CA THR A 720 23.88 -43.60 24.44
C THR A 720 22.97 -44.74 24.94
N PRO A 721 22.40 -44.67 26.16
CA PRO A 721 21.40 -45.64 26.58
C PRO A 721 20.16 -45.52 25.69
N PRO A 722 19.56 -46.63 25.22
CA PRO A 722 18.42 -46.57 24.31
C PRO A 722 17.22 -45.91 25.00
N ARG A 723 16.71 -44.81 24.44
CA ARG A 723 15.32 -44.43 24.71
C ARG A 723 14.42 -45.44 23.99
N THR A 724 13.25 -45.66 24.56
CA THR A 724 12.20 -46.50 23.95
C THR A 724 11.07 -45.58 23.53
N ASP A 725 11.35 -44.75 22.52
CA ASP A 725 10.39 -43.79 21.96
C ASP A 725 10.46 -43.75 20.42
N GLU A 726 9.43 -43.15 19.81
CA GLU A 726 9.26 -43.09 18.34
C GLU A 726 10.43 -42.43 17.61
N LEU A 727 11.04 -41.40 18.20
CA LEU A 727 12.11 -40.63 17.55
C LEU A 727 13.41 -41.43 17.54
N ASP A 728 13.78 -42.07 18.65
CA ASP A 728 14.94 -42.99 18.70
C ASP A 728 14.70 -44.24 17.81
N LEU A 729 13.46 -44.72 17.68
CA LEU A 729 13.13 -45.82 16.74
C LEU A 729 13.29 -45.39 15.27
N TYR A 730 12.75 -44.24 14.87
CA TYR A 730 12.87 -43.72 13.51
C TYR A 730 14.32 -43.32 13.17
N LEU A 731 15.09 -42.74 14.11
CA LEU A 731 16.52 -42.41 13.92
C LEU A 731 17.44 -43.64 13.75
N ARG A 732 16.91 -44.85 13.94
CA ARG A 732 17.59 -46.14 13.66
C ARG A 732 17.13 -46.77 12.34
N HIS A 733 16.12 -46.23 11.69
CA HIS A 733 15.64 -46.68 10.39
C HIS A 733 16.66 -46.29 9.30
N PRO A 734 16.92 -47.16 8.30
CA PRO A 734 17.63 -46.73 7.09
C PRO A 734 16.80 -45.68 6.33
N PRO A 735 17.44 -44.77 5.58
CA PRO A 735 16.73 -43.91 4.64
C PRO A 735 16.03 -44.71 3.55
N GLU A 736 14.81 -44.30 3.19
CA GLU A 736 14.04 -44.92 2.09
C GLU A 736 13.76 -43.89 0.99
N THR A 737 14.15 -44.22 -0.25
CA THR A 737 13.95 -43.36 -1.42
C THR A 737 12.46 -43.25 -1.76
N THR A 738 11.80 -42.22 -1.24
CA THR A 738 10.45 -41.81 -1.63
C THR A 738 10.45 -40.51 -2.43
N SER A 739 9.52 -40.39 -3.37
CA SER A 739 9.15 -39.15 -4.05
C SER A 739 7.99 -38.41 -3.37
N ASP A 740 7.30 -39.06 -2.42
CA ASP A 740 6.21 -38.49 -1.62
C ASP A 740 6.45 -38.82 -0.13
N PRO A 741 7.10 -37.90 0.62
CA PRO A 741 7.35 -38.09 2.05
C PRO A 741 6.07 -37.91 2.89
N VAL A 742 5.06 -37.18 2.40
CA VAL A 742 3.79 -36.98 3.11
C VAL A 742 2.99 -38.27 3.14
N ARG A 743 2.91 -38.98 2.02
CA ARG A 743 2.30 -40.32 1.95
C ARG A 743 3.05 -41.32 2.82
N TRP A 744 4.39 -41.34 2.79
CA TRP A 744 5.17 -42.28 3.59
C TRP A 744 4.82 -42.20 5.08
N TRP A 745 4.70 -40.99 5.66
CA TRP A 745 4.31 -40.82 7.06
C TRP A 745 2.83 -41.11 7.37
N ARG A 746 1.94 -41.09 6.37
CA ARG A 746 0.55 -41.56 6.54
C ARG A 746 0.50 -43.08 6.56
N ASP A 747 1.19 -43.72 5.63
CA ASP A 747 1.26 -45.17 5.51
C ASP A 747 1.98 -45.78 6.75
N HIS A 748 2.91 -45.04 7.38
CA HIS A 748 3.57 -45.41 8.65
C HIS A 748 2.94 -44.79 9.92
N SER A 749 1.75 -44.19 9.85
CA SER A 749 1.16 -43.46 11.00
C SER A 749 0.75 -44.36 12.17
N GLU A 750 0.45 -45.64 11.95
CA GLU A 750 0.23 -46.62 13.03
C GLU A 750 1.53 -47.00 13.76
N THR A 751 2.66 -47.03 13.04
CA THR A 751 4.00 -47.31 13.57
C THR A 751 4.55 -46.13 14.36
N PHE A 752 4.23 -44.91 13.93
CA PHE A 752 4.74 -43.67 14.51
C PHE A 752 3.61 -42.67 14.83
N PRO A 753 2.72 -42.93 15.81
CA PRO A 753 1.52 -42.13 16.03
C PRO A 753 1.74 -40.67 16.45
N ALA A 754 2.83 -40.34 17.15
CA ALA A 754 3.17 -38.97 17.56
C ALA A 754 4.13 -38.29 16.58
N LEU A 755 5.08 -39.03 16.03
CA LEU A 755 6.13 -38.52 15.14
C LEU A 755 5.61 -38.28 13.71
N SER A 756 4.66 -39.08 13.22
CA SER A 756 3.95 -38.78 11.96
C SER A 756 3.20 -37.45 12.03
N ARG A 757 2.60 -37.09 13.18
CA ARG A 757 1.97 -35.78 13.40
C ARG A 757 2.99 -34.64 13.30
N LEU A 758 4.19 -34.80 13.86
CA LEU A 758 5.26 -33.81 13.71
C LEU A 758 5.75 -33.71 12.26
N ALA A 759 5.97 -34.84 11.57
CA ALA A 759 6.43 -34.85 10.19
C ALA A 759 5.42 -34.18 9.24
N LEU A 760 4.13 -34.51 9.38
CA LEU A 760 3.06 -33.90 8.60
C LEU A 760 2.91 -32.39 8.88
N ASP A 761 3.03 -31.97 10.15
CA ASP A 761 3.08 -30.55 10.51
C ASP A 761 4.31 -29.83 9.93
N VAL A 762 5.46 -30.49 9.86
CA VAL A 762 6.69 -29.92 9.28
C VAL A 762 6.59 -29.85 7.74
N PHE A 763 5.96 -30.82 7.10
CA PHE A 763 5.81 -30.88 5.64
C PHE A 763 4.68 -30.03 5.08
N ALA A 764 3.74 -29.60 5.93
CA ALA A 764 2.77 -28.55 5.63
C ALA A 764 3.41 -27.14 5.49
N VAL A 765 4.67 -26.95 5.91
CA VAL A 765 5.31 -25.62 5.94
C VAL A 765 5.89 -25.24 4.56
N PRO A 766 5.48 -24.10 3.98
CA PRO A 766 6.07 -23.57 2.75
C PRO A 766 7.44 -22.92 3.00
N ALA A 767 8.30 -22.91 1.98
CA ALA A 767 9.59 -22.23 2.01
C ALA A 767 9.48 -20.68 1.97
N MET A 768 8.36 -20.13 1.48
CA MET A 768 8.20 -18.68 1.27
C MET A 768 6.90 -18.11 1.85
N ALA A 769 6.93 -16.81 2.17
CA ALA A 769 5.72 -15.99 2.22
C ALA A 769 5.26 -15.66 0.78
N ALA A 770 3.96 -15.39 0.59
CA ALA A 770 3.37 -15.32 -0.75
C ALA A 770 3.54 -13.95 -1.42
N ASP A 771 3.78 -13.96 -2.73
CA ASP A 771 3.93 -12.79 -3.60
C ASP A 771 2.68 -12.52 -4.44
N PHE A 772 2.38 -11.25 -4.74
CA PHE A 772 1.24 -10.87 -5.60
C PHE A 772 1.59 -9.77 -6.62
N TYR A 773 1.00 -9.85 -7.82
CA TYR A 773 1.08 -8.87 -8.91
C TYR A 773 -0.19 -8.98 -9.77
N ILE A 774 -0.63 -7.89 -10.42
CA ILE A 774 -1.79 -7.90 -11.32
C ILE A 774 -1.34 -7.61 -12.76
N GLN A 775 -1.56 -8.59 -13.64
CA GLN A 775 -1.35 -8.51 -15.09
C GLN A 775 -2.64 -9.00 -15.77
N ILE A 776 -3.13 -8.27 -16.78
CA ILE A 776 -4.36 -8.66 -17.51
C ILE A 776 -3.95 -9.06 -18.94
N PRO A 777 -4.04 -10.35 -19.31
CA PRO A 777 -3.86 -10.82 -20.68
C PRO A 777 -4.80 -10.11 -21.67
N VAL A 778 -4.29 -9.81 -22.87
CA VAL A 778 -4.99 -8.97 -23.87
C VAL A 778 -6.28 -9.63 -24.39
N ASP A 779 -6.30 -10.95 -24.49
CA ASP A 779 -7.46 -11.77 -24.83
C ASP A 779 -8.58 -11.68 -23.79
N LEU A 780 -8.24 -11.47 -22.51
CA LEU A 780 -9.22 -11.34 -21.43
C LEU A 780 -9.86 -9.94 -21.34
N VAL A 781 -9.28 -8.92 -21.98
CA VAL A 781 -9.84 -7.55 -21.99
C VAL A 781 -11.20 -7.48 -22.69
N ALA A 782 -11.46 -8.39 -23.64
CA ALA A 782 -12.73 -8.49 -24.37
C ALA A 782 -13.67 -9.58 -23.83
N VAL A 783 -13.28 -10.32 -22.79
CA VAL A 783 -14.18 -11.26 -22.11
C VAL A 783 -15.26 -10.45 -21.41
N ASN A 784 -16.53 -10.79 -21.66
CA ASN A 784 -17.65 -10.01 -21.14
C ASN A 784 -17.67 -10.04 -19.61
N ILE A 785 -17.54 -8.85 -19.01
CA ILE A 785 -17.72 -8.59 -17.59
C ILE A 785 -18.97 -7.69 -17.40
N SER A 786 -19.64 -7.72 -16.25
CA SER A 786 -20.94 -7.09 -15.98
C SER A 786 -21.00 -5.90 -14.96
N SER A 787 -21.81 -5.88 -13.86
CA SER A 787 -22.23 -4.75 -12.93
C SER A 787 -22.36 -4.92 -11.37
N ALA A 788 -21.32 -5.11 -10.52
CA ALA A 788 -21.35 -5.54 -9.08
C ALA A 788 -20.52 -4.63 -8.20
N ARG A 789 -19.24 -4.65 -8.51
CA ARG A 789 -18.18 -3.90 -7.87
C ARG A 789 -18.27 -2.42 -8.32
N LEU A 790 -19.15 -2.15 -9.31
CA LEU A 790 -19.72 -0.85 -9.68
C LEU A 790 -21.08 -0.54 -9.00
N GLN A 791 -21.64 -1.44 -8.19
CA GLN A 791 -22.95 -1.30 -7.51
C GLN A 791 -22.85 -1.31 -5.98
N THR A 792 -21.83 -1.96 -5.43
CA THR A 792 -21.24 -1.60 -4.14
C THR A 792 -20.22 -0.49 -4.43
N PRO A 793 -20.47 0.79 -4.07
CA PRO A 793 -19.50 1.85 -4.27
C PRO A 793 -18.21 1.54 -3.49
N LEU A 794 -17.06 1.93 -4.05
CA LEU A 794 -15.79 1.89 -3.33
C LEU A 794 -15.86 2.87 -2.16
N SER A 795 -16.09 2.36 -0.95
CA SER A 795 -16.30 3.20 0.22
C SER A 795 -14.96 3.72 0.74
N SER A 796 -14.65 4.97 0.41
CA SER A 796 -13.53 5.71 0.99
C SER A 796 -13.83 6.21 2.42
N SER A 797 -14.69 5.51 3.16
CA SER A 797 -14.96 5.80 4.56
C SER A 797 -13.74 5.39 5.39
N ALA A 798 -12.84 6.35 5.63
CA ALA A 798 -11.94 6.27 6.77
C ALA A 798 -12.81 6.08 8.01
N ALA A 799 -12.83 4.86 8.57
CA ALA A 799 -13.78 4.49 9.60
C ALA A 799 -13.60 5.36 10.86
N ASP A 800 -14.68 5.56 11.62
CA ASP A 800 -14.66 6.15 12.96
C ASP A 800 -13.91 5.21 13.94
N VAL A 801 -12.59 5.14 13.81
CA VAL A 801 -11.70 4.36 14.68
C VAL A 801 -11.63 5.08 16.02
N ASN A 802 -12.54 4.66 16.91
CA ASN A 802 -12.73 5.04 18.31
C ASN A 802 -11.63 5.91 18.93
N SER A 803 -12.03 7.06 19.48
CA SER A 803 -11.12 8.02 20.12
C SER A 803 -10.27 7.37 21.22
N SER A 804 -8.99 7.09 20.94
CA SER A 804 -8.05 6.63 21.97
C SER A 804 -7.75 7.77 22.95
N PRO A 805 -7.32 7.47 24.20
CA PRO A 805 -6.93 8.49 25.17
C PRO A 805 -5.82 9.42 24.63
N GLU A 806 -4.90 8.88 23.82
CA GLU A 806 -3.78 9.58 23.21
C GLU A 806 -4.28 10.53 22.11
N ARG A 807 -5.15 10.06 21.21
CA ARG A 807 -5.82 10.92 20.20
C ARG A 807 -6.59 12.07 20.85
N LYS A 808 -7.20 11.85 22.02
CA LYS A 808 -7.82 12.91 22.83
C LYS A 808 -6.78 13.85 23.43
N ALA A 809 -5.71 13.34 24.03
CA ALA A 809 -4.64 14.15 24.61
C ALA A 809 -3.94 15.06 23.57
N VAL A 810 -3.77 14.60 22.34
CA VAL A 810 -3.27 15.42 21.22
C VAL A 810 -4.23 16.57 20.90
N LEU A 811 -5.52 16.28 20.74
CA LEU A 811 -6.52 17.31 20.47
C LEU A 811 -6.58 18.33 21.62
N THR A 812 -6.53 17.89 22.87
CA THR A 812 -6.42 18.76 24.05
C THR A 812 -5.18 19.65 23.99
N LYS A 813 -3.98 19.10 23.73
CA LYS A 813 -2.74 19.89 23.59
C LYS A 813 -2.83 20.96 22.49
N ILE A 814 -3.47 20.66 21.36
CA ILE A 814 -3.66 21.65 20.29
C ILE A 814 -4.65 22.74 20.73
N LEU A 815 -5.76 22.37 21.38
CA LEU A 815 -6.74 23.32 21.92
C LEU A 815 -6.13 24.22 23.03
N GLU A 816 -5.32 23.66 23.92
CA GLU A 816 -4.54 24.41 24.92
C GLU A 816 -3.61 25.44 24.26
N ARG A 817 -2.88 25.04 23.20
CA ARG A 817 -2.06 25.99 22.43
C ARG A 817 -2.92 27.07 21.77
N ILE A 818 -4.06 26.71 21.17
CA ILE A 818 -5.03 27.63 20.55
C ILE A 818 -5.56 28.68 21.55
N TYR A 819 -5.93 28.28 22.76
CA TYR A 819 -6.43 29.19 23.80
C TYR A 819 -5.32 29.99 24.50
N SER A 820 -4.06 29.53 24.42
CA SER A 820 -2.89 30.26 24.94
C SER A 820 -2.32 31.29 23.96
N ALA A 821 -2.59 31.14 22.65
CA ALA A 821 -2.09 32.00 21.60
C ALA A 821 -2.69 33.40 21.68
N LYS A 822 -1.96 34.39 21.17
CA LYS A 822 -2.37 35.80 21.07
C LYS A 822 -2.25 36.34 19.66
N ARG A 823 -1.36 35.76 18.85
CA ARG A 823 -1.17 36.02 17.42
C ARG A 823 -1.10 34.69 16.67
N PRO A 824 -2.21 33.93 16.62
CA PRO A 824 -2.30 32.70 15.85
C PRO A 824 -2.54 32.97 14.36
N VAL A 825 -1.92 32.17 13.49
CA VAL A 825 -2.13 32.22 12.02
C VAL A 825 -2.32 30.81 11.45
N ILE A 826 -2.93 30.73 10.26
CA ILE A 826 -3.18 29.47 9.55
C ILE A 826 -2.36 29.44 8.26
N ILE A 827 -1.72 28.31 7.98
CA ILE A 827 -1.14 27.98 6.68
C ILE A 827 -1.76 26.66 6.21
N ALA A 828 -2.33 26.64 5.00
CA ALA A 828 -2.94 25.45 4.43
C ALA A 828 -2.37 25.10 3.05
N ASP A 829 -2.02 23.84 2.83
CA ASP A 829 -1.19 23.39 1.71
C ASP A 829 -1.81 22.15 1.03
N GLY A 830 -1.31 21.79 -0.15
CA GLY A 830 -2.02 20.97 -1.12
C GLY A 830 -2.41 19.57 -0.64
N GLU A 831 -1.69 19.00 0.34
CA GLU A 831 -2.03 17.70 0.92
C GLU A 831 -3.36 17.71 1.70
N CYS A 832 -3.92 18.89 2.02
CA CYS A 832 -5.27 18.99 2.56
C CYS A 832 -6.32 18.29 1.66
N ARG A 833 -6.07 18.23 0.35
CA ARG A 833 -6.91 17.55 -0.64
C ARG A 833 -6.86 16.01 -0.50
N PRO A 834 -5.73 15.30 -0.68
CA PRO A 834 -5.66 13.85 -0.48
C PRO A 834 -5.93 13.40 0.96
N PHE A 835 -5.72 14.26 1.97
CA PHE A 835 -6.09 13.95 3.36
C PHE A 835 -7.60 14.09 3.62
N GLY A 836 -8.37 14.65 2.68
CA GLY A 836 -9.83 14.80 2.79
C GLY A 836 -10.30 15.90 3.76
N ILE A 837 -9.47 16.90 4.07
CA ILE A 837 -9.72 17.88 5.15
C ILE A 837 -10.07 19.30 4.68
N VAL A 838 -10.18 19.54 3.36
CA VAL A 838 -10.39 20.89 2.80
C VAL A 838 -11.64 21.58 3.35
N SER A 839 -12.76 20.84 3.54
CA SER A 839 -14.00 21.35 4.13
C SER A 839 -13.81 21.87 5.55
N ASP A 840 -13.08 21.10 6.35
CA ASP A 840 -12.97 21.29 7.79
C ASP A 840 -11.95 22.40 8.09
N VAL A 841 -10.88 22.47 7.30
CA VAL A 841 -9.92 23.57 7.33
C VAL A 841 -10.58 24.87 6.84
N GLN A 842 -11.43 24.85 5.79
CA GLN A 842 -12.22 26.02 5.41
C GLN A 842 -13.15 26.48 6.54
N ALA A 843 -13.85 25.55 7.19
CA ALA A 843 -14.72 25.87 8.31
C ALA A 843 -13.95 26.43 9.52
N LEU A 844 -12.71 25.99 9.75
CA LEU A 844 -11.82 26.57 10.77
C LEU A 844 -11.31 27.97 10.39
N ILE A 845 -10.99 28.23 9.12
CA ILE A 845 -10.64 29.56 8.60
C ILE A 845 -11.81 30.54 8.81
N ASP A 846 -13.03 30.11 8.47
CA ASP A 846 -14.26 30.89 8.64
C ASP A 846 -14.61 31.12 10.12
N THR A 847 -14.44 30.11 10.98
CA THR A 847 -14.81 30.15 12.41
C THR A 847 -13.83 30.96 13.25
N THR A 848 -12.54 30.93 12.91
CA THR A 848 -11.50 31.63 13.68
C THR A 848 -11.32 33.09 13.24
N GLY A 849 -11.54 33.40 11.96
CA GLY A 849 -11.24 34.71 11.39
C GLY A 849 -9.76 35.08 11.43
N TRP A 850 -8.86 34.11 11.63
CA TRP A 850 -7.42 34.36 11.77
C TRP A 850 -6.73 34.62 10.42
N PRO A 851 -5.63 35.39 10.38
CA PRO A 851 -4.82 35.57 9.19
C PRO A 851 -4.38 34.22 8.59
N THR A 852 -4.79 34.00 7.35
CA THR A 852 -4.66 32.73 6.65
C THR A 852 -3.92 32.91 5.33
N TRP A 853 -2.97 32.02 5.07
CA TRP A 853 -2.27 31.89 3.78
C TRP A 853 -2.33 30.46 3.28
N THR A 854 -2.05 30.30 1.98
CA THR A 854 -1.70 29.01 1.39
C THR A 854 -0.23 28.96 0.99
N THR A 855 0.24 27.78 0.62
CA THR A 855 1.39 27.62 -0.27
C THR A 855 0.95 27.72 -1.74
N ASN A 856 1.90 27.65 -2.69
CA ASN A 856 1.58 27.56 -4.11
C ASN A 856 0.68 26.34 -4.44
N PHE A 857 0.89 25.20 -3.78
CA PHE A 857 0.09 23.97 -3.97
C PHE A 857 -1.29 24.04 -3.27
N GLY A 858 -1.47 24.94 -2.30
CA GLY A 858 -2.75 25.16 -1.61
C GLY A 858 -3.65 26.22 -2.26
N LYS A 859 -3.15 27.08 -3.16
CA LYS A 859 -3.95 28.12 -3.84
C LYS A 859 -5.06 27.47 -4.69
N GLY A 860 -6.27 28.00 -4.61
CA GLY A 860 -7.48 27.40 -5.20
C GLY A 860 -8.03 26.15 -4.49
N LEU A 861 -7.49 25.74 -3.33
CA LEU A 861 -8.17 24.75 -2.47
C LEU A 861 -9.28 25.38 -1.61
N PHE A 862 -9.09 26.64 -1.20
CA PHE A 862 -9.93 27.38 -0.24
C PHE A 862 -10.60 28.61 -0.88
N ASP A 863 -11.59 29.19 -0.21
CA ASP A 863 -12.27 30.42 -0.67
C ASP A 863 -11.39 31.65 -0.39
N GLU A 864 -10.68 32.11 -1.41
CA GLU A 864 -9.75 33.24 -1.32
C GLU A 864 -10.46 34.60 -1.15
N THR A 865 -11.79 34.64 -1.35
CA THR A 865 -12.57 35.87 -1.16
C THR A 865 -12.74 36.25 0.31
N ARG A 866 -12.58 35.31 1.25
CA ARG A 866 -12.65 35.53 2.70
C ARG A 866 -11.72 36.65 3.16
N SER A 867 -12.23 37.56 4.00
CA SER A 867 -11.51 38.79 4.41
C SER A 867 -10.19 38.55 5.15
N ASN A 868 -10.05 37.38 5.79
CA ASN A 868 -8.86 36.94 6.51
C ASN A 868 -7.92 36.04 5.66
N PHE A 869 -8.20 35.87 4.37
CA PHE A 869 -7.34 35.11 3.45
C PHE A 869 -6.43 36.06 2.64
N HIS A 870 -5.13 35.79 2.68
CA HIS A 870 -4.07 36.70 2.23
C HIS A 870 -3.17 36.12 1.11
N GLY A 871 -3.69 35.16 0.34
CA GLY A 871 -2.99 34.57 -0.80
C GLY A 871 -1.91 33.58 -0.40
N ILE A 872 -0.86 33.47 -1.22
CA ILE A 872 0.28 32.57 -0.98
C ILE A 872 1.29 33.23 -0.03
N TYR A 873 1.75 32.48 0.98
CA TYR A 873 2.96 32.81 1.75
C TYR A 873 4.20 32.48 0.90
N ARG A 874 5.03 33.49 0.61
CA ARG A 874 6.14 33.41 -0.35
C ARG A 874 7.52 33.41 0.33
N GLY A 875 7.57 33.16 1.64
CA GLY A 875 8.81 33.16 2.42
C GLY A 875 9.51 34.52 2.36
N GLU A 876 10.79 34.52 1.98
CA GLU A 876 11.58 35.75 1.84
C GLU A 876 11.00 36.72 0.79
N PHE A 877 10.28 36.19 -0.22
CA PHE A 877 9.63 36.95 -1.29
C PHE A 877 8.25 37.52 -0.92
N SER A 878 7.80 37.34 0.33
CA SER A 878 6.54 37.96 0.80
C SER A 878 6.70 39.45 1.03
N ASP A 879 5.59 40.19 1.14
CA ASP A 879 5.61 41.55 1.66
C ASP A 879 6.17 41.62 3.08
N GLN A 880 6.74 42.78 3.43
CA GLN A 880 7.35 43.00 4.74
C GLN A 880 6.34 42.83 5.89
N SER A 881 5.08 43.26 5.71
CA SER A 881 4.01 43.07 6.69
C SER A 881 3.59 41.60 6.87
N VAL A 882 3.73 40.77 5.83
CA VAL A 882 3.48 39.32 5.91
C VAL A 882 4.61 38.65 6.69
N LYS A 883 5.88 38.91 6.35
CA LYS A 883 7.05 38.43 7.10
C LYS A 883 6.95 38.78 8.58
N GLU A 884 6.74 40.05 8.90
CA GLU A 884 6.58 40.51 10.29
C GLU A 884 5.38 39.90 11.02
N THR A 885 4.35 39.43 10.32
CA THR A 885 3.19 38.77 10.93
C THR A 885 3.48 37.30 11.24
N ILE A 886 4.15 36.59 10.32
CA ILE A 886 4.59 35.21 10.54
C ILE A 886 5.69 35.13 11.62
N ASP A 887 6.69 36.02 11.58
CA ASP A 887 7.78 36.08 12.57
C ASP A 887 7.30 36.44 13.98
N ARG A 888 6.17 37.17 14.09
CA ARG A 888 5.54 37.53 15.36
C ARG A 888 4.45 36.55 15.80
N ALA A 889 4.13 35.50 15.02
CA ALA A 889 3.13 34.52 15.40
C ALA A 889 3.61 33.69 16.62
N ASP A 890 2.72 33.45 17.58
CA ASP A 890 2.96 32.55 18.72
C ASP A 890 2.32 31.15 18.54
N LEU A 891 1.50 31.01 17.49
CA LEU A 891 0.99 29.74 16.98
C LEU A 891 0.85 29.81 15.46
N VAL A 892 1.33 28.80 14.75
CA VAL A 892 1.03 28.56 13.32
C VAL A 892 0.37 27.20 13.19
N LEU A 893 -0.88 27.13 12.74
CA LEU A 893 -1.51 25.85 12.37
C LEU A 893 -1.19 25.57 10.90
N PHE A 894 -0.34 24.57 10.63
CA PHE A 894 0.06 24.20 9.28
C PHE A 894 -0.61 22.89 8.86
N PHE A 895 -1.68 22.99 8.09
CA PHE A 895 -2.42 21.85 7.55
C PHE A 895 -1.86 21.40 6.19
N GLY A 896 -1.61 20.09 6.03
CA GLY A 896 -1.27 19.49 4.74
C GLY A 896 0.09 19.86 4.12
N PRO A 897 1.21 19.98 4.88
CA PRO A 897 2.48 20.50 4.35
C PRO A 897 3.15 19.61 3.29
N HIS A 898 3.41 20.16 2.12
CA HIS A 898 4.21 19.61 1.01
C HIS A 898 5.49 20.42 0.82
N LEU A 899 6.56 20.05 1.52
CA LEU A 899 7.76 20.88 1.65
C LEU A 899 8.77 20.66 0.50
N SER A 900 8.37 20.94 -0.75
CA SER A 900 9.29 20.99 -1.91
C SER A 900 9.96 22.37 -2.03
N SER A 901 11.09 22.44 -2.74
CA SER A 901 11.84 23.70 -2.97
C SER A 901 11.01 24.77 -3.68
N SER A 902 10.20 24.39 -4.67
CA SER A 902 9.38 25.31 -5.48
C SER A 902 8.05 25.68 -4.82
N ASN A 903 7.50 24.82 -3.93
CA ASN A 903 6.35 25.18 -3.09
C ASN A 903 6.76 26.14 -1.97
N THR A 904 7.97 25.95 -1.41
CA THR A 904 8.48 26.69 -0.26
C THR A 904 9.41 27.86 -0.63
N TYR A 905 9.42 28.32 -1.88
CA TYR A 905 10.23 29.46 -2.35
C TYR A 905 11.72 29.35 -1.92
N GLY A 906 12.38 28.28 -2.35
CA GLY A 906 13.79 28.02 -2.02
C GLY A 906 14.02 27.55 -0.58
N PHE A 907 13.03 26.93 0.05
CA PHE A 907 13.01 26.61 1.48
C PHE A 907 13.08 27.85 2.38
N THR A 908 12.32 28.91 2.05
CA THR A 908 12.14 30.09 2.90
C THR A 908 10.69 30.26 3.40
N ALA A 909 9.71 29.69 2.70
CA ALA A 909 8.29 29.75 3.05
C ALA A 909 7.85 28.61 3.99
N PHE A 910 8.59 28.37 5.08
CA PHE A 910 8.17 27.47 6.16
C PHE A 910 8.29 28.13 7.55
N PRO A 911 7.35 27.89 8.49
CA PRO A 911 7.39 28.45 9.83
C PRO A 911 8.32 27.64 10.77
N THR A 912 8.85 28.30 11.80
CA THR A 912 9.72 27.63 12.79
C THR A 912 8.93 26.66 13.67
N SER A 913 9.42 25.42 13.83
CA SER A 913 8.78 24.33 14.59
C SER A 913 8.45 24.65 16.06
N LYS A 914 9.07 25.67 16.67
CA LYS A 914 8.76 26.15 18.03
C LYS A 914 7.34 26.73 18.18
N VAL A 915 6.80 27.31 17.10
CA VAL A 915 5.48 27.94 17.05
C VAL A 915 4.51 27.21 16.12
N ALA A 916 5.04 26.46 15.14
CA ALA A 916 4.23 25.67 14.23
C ALA A 916 3.72 24.36 14.84
N ILE A 917 2.47 24.03 14.51
CA ILE A 917 1.89 22.69 14.65
C ILE A 917 1.67 22.16 13.23
N PHE A 918 2.44 21.16 12.82
CA PHE A 918 2.29 20.55 11.49
C PHE A 918 1.32 19.38 11.57
N ILE A 919 0.28 19.41 10.73
CA ILE A 919 -0.80 18.42 10.69
C ILE A 919 -0.68 17.67 9.35
N LYS A 920 -0.06 16.49 9.42
CA LYS A 920 0.28 15.58 8.30
C LYS A 920 -0.68 14.38 8.31
N ALA A 921 -0.71 13.61 7.22
CA ALA A 921 -1.67 12.52 6.94
C ALA A 921 -2.14 11.73 8.17
N THR A 922 -1.18 11.22 8.95
CA THR A 922 -1.36 10.39 10.15
C THR A 922 -0.48 10.85 11.32
N GLN A 923 0.07 12.08 11.26
CA GLN A 923 1.06 12.57 12.21
C GLN A 923 0.85 14.06 12.54
N VAL A 924 0.94 14.40 13.82
CA VAL A 924 0.97 15.79 14.32
C VAL A 924 2.32 16.07 14.97
N GLU A 925 2.94 17.19 14.62
CA GLU A 925 4.21 17.66 15.20
C GLU A 925 3.97 18.96 15.96
N LEU A 926 4.38 19.03 17.23
CA LEU A 926 4.17 20.16 18.14
C LEU A 926 5.48 20.45 18.87
N GLY A 927 6.32 21.32 18.30
CA GLY A 927 7.68 21.54 18.81
C GLY A 927 8.56 20.30 18.62
N THR A 928 8.91 19.64 19.73
CA THR A 928 9.63 18.35 19.74
C THR A 928 8.72 17.14 19.94
N ASP A 929 7.46 17.35 20.31
CA ASP A 929 6.49 16.26 20.45
C ASP A 929 6.01 15.81 19.06
N ILE A 930 6.14 14.52 18.76
CA ILE A 930 5.64 13.92 17.50
C ILE A 930 4.62 12.85 17.86
N PHE A 931 3.38 13.06 17.45
CA PHE A 931 2.26 12.15 17.67
C PHE A 931 1.93 11.42 16.38
N ARG A 932 2.05 10.09 16.38
CA ARG A 932 1.74 9.21 15.25
C ARG A 932 0.35 8.60 15.40
N ASP A 933 -0.16 8.01 14.32
CA ASP A 933 -1.48 7.38 14.25
C ASP A 933 -2.65 8.35 14.54
N VAL A 934 -2.45 9.64 14.27
CA VAL A 934 -3.47 10.70 14.41
C VAL A 934 -3.84 11.20 13.00
N PRO A 935 -4.96 10.75 12.42
CA PRO A 935 -5.38 11.21 11.09
C PRO A 935 -5.61 12.72 11.05
N ALA A 936 -5.16 13.39 9.97
CA ALA A 936 -5.37 14.82 9.79
C ALA A 936 -6.86 15.21 9.84
N SER A 937 -7.75 14.34 9.34
CA SER A 937 -9.21 14.51 9.43
C SER A 937 -9.72 14.51 10.86
N TYR A 938 -9.33 13.54 11.68
CA TYR A 938 -9.66 13.52 13.11
C TYR A 938 -9.23 14.81 13.83
N VAL A 939 -8.09 15.41 13.44
CA VAL A 939 -7.66 16.71 13.98
C VAL A 939 -8.53 17.85 13.46
N ALA A 940 -8.77 17.96 12.16
CA ALA A 940 -9.53 19.06 11.57
C ALA A 940 -11.00 19.07 12.05
N SER A 941 -11.71 17.94 11.90
CA SER A 941 -13.08 17.78 12.41
C SER A 941 -13.14 17.90 13.94
N GLY A 942 -12.14 17.33 14.63
CA GLY A 942 -12.04 17.36 16.09
C GLY A 942 -11.86 18.77 16.64
N LEU A 943 -11.02 19.60 16.02
CA LEU A 943 -10.87 21.01 16.38
C LEU A 943 -12.18 21.77 16.13
N LEU A 944 -12.77 21.62 14.94
CA LEU A 944 -14.01 22.31 14.57
C LEU A 944 -15.17 22.00 15.54
N HIS A 945 -15.24 20.77 16.07
CA HIS A 945 -16.28 20.35 17.01
C HIS A 945 -16.03 20.81 18.47
N HIS A 946 -14.79 21.10 18.87
CA HIS A 946 -14.41 21.36 20.27
C HIS A 946 -13.83 22.76 20.54
N ILE A 947 -13.72 23.61 19.51
CA ILE A 947 -13.17 24.97 19.63
C ILE A 947 -14.20 25.96 20.20
N ASP A 948 -13.85 26.58 21.33
CA ASP A 948 -14.64 27.64 21.96
C ASP A 948 -14.23 29.01 21.39
N VAL A 949 -15.07 29.53 20.49
CA VAL A 949 -14.87 30.81 19.78
C VAL A 949 -14.85 32.03 20.73
N ASN A 950 -15.19 31.85 22.01
CA ASN A 950 -15.07 32.89 23.05
C ASN A 950 -13.69 32.89 23.74
N LYS A 951 -12.90 31.81 23.57
CA LYS A 951 -11.57 31.64 24.18
C LYS A 951 -10.40 31.79 23.20
N ILE A 952 -10.67 31.79 21.90
CA ILE A 952 -9.64 32.04 20.88
C ILE A 952 -9.21 33.52 20.87
N ALA A 953 -7.97 33.78 20.47
CA ALA A 953 -7.52 35.14 20.19
C ALA A 953 -8.33 35.75 19.02
N LYS A 954 -8.64 37.05 19.14
CA LYS A 954 -9.26 37.87 18.11
C LYS A 954 -8.34 39.03 17.77
N TYR A 955 -8.21 39.34 16.48
CA TYR A 955 -7.40 40.46 16.01
C TYR A 955 -8.25 41.73 15.96
N GLU A 956 -8.17 42.54 17.02
CA GLU A 956 -8.88 43.82 17.15
C GLU A 956 -7.87 44.95 17.46
N PRO A 957 -7.55 45.85 16.51
CA PRO A 957 -7.95 45.84 15.10
C PRO A 957 -7.28 44.69 14.31
N TYR A 958 -7.89 44.33 13.18
CA TYR A 958 -7.32 43.36 12.26
C TYR A 958 -6.04 43.90 11.59
N PRO A 959 -4.96 43.11 11.42
CA PRO A 959 -3.71 43.58 10.84
C PRO A 959 -3.88 43.98 9.36
N LEU A 960 -3.28 45.11 8.97
CA LEU A 960 -3.30 45.57 7.58
C LEU A 960 -2.35 44.72 6.72
N LEU A 961 -2.92 43.68 6.12
CA LEU A 961 -2.22 42.69 5.32
C LEU A 961 -2.61 42.78 3.83
N PRO A 962 -1.68 42.52 2.91
CA PRO A 962 -1.96 42.49 1.47
C PRO A 962 -2.92 41.35 1.10
N ARG A 963 -3.55 41.48 -0.07
CA ARG A 963 -4.40 40.46 -0.71
C ARG A 963 -4.27 40.59 -2.22
N ASP A 964 -4.37 39.47 -2.94
CA ASP A 964 -4.42 39.46 -4.40
C ASP A 964 -5.61 40.32 -4.88
N SER A 965 -5.40 41.17 -5.88
CA SER A 965 -6.42 42.10 -6.41
C SER A 965 -6.41 42.19 -7.93
N LEU A 966 -7.59 42.37 -8.53
CA LEU A 966 -7.76 42.49 -9.98
C LEU A 966 -7.22 43.84 -10.47
N LEU A 967 -6.56 43.84 -11.63
CA LEU A 967 -6.26 45.08 -12.34
C LEU A 967 -7.46 45.41 -13.25
N PRO A 968 -8.16 46.55 -13.08
CA PRO A 968 -9.35 46.84 -13.87
C PRO A 968 -9.03 46.93 -15.37
N LEU A 969 -9.84 46.30 -16.23
CA LEU A 969 -9.61 46.29 -17.68
C LEU A 969 -9.56 47.71 -18.30
N SER A 970 -10.26 48.68 -17.70
CA SER A 970 -10.19 50.10 -18.11
C SER A 970 -8.82 50.76 -17.89
N ALA A 971 -7.88 50.12 -17.20
CA ALA A 971 -6.49 50.56 -17.08
C ALA A 971 -5.58 49.98 -18.20
N LEU A 972 -6.15 49.21 -19.13
CA LEU A 972 -5.48 48.61 -20.29
C LEU A 972 -5.99 49.17 -21.63
N ALA A 973 -7.18 49.78 -21.63
CA ALA A 973 -7.74 50.45 -22.79
C ALA A 973 -6.84 51.62 -23.24
N ASP A 974 -6.69 51.78 -24.56
CA ASP A 974 -5.83 52.77 -25.22
C ASP A 974 -4.32 52.68 -24.91
N ASP A 975 -3.86 51.73 -24.07
CA ASP A 975 -2.43 51.50 -23.80
C ASP A 975 -1.80 50.67 -24.93
N SER A 976 -1.07 51.35 -25.82
CA SER A 976 -0.37 50.76 -26.96
C SER A 976 1.03 50.21 -26.63
N SER A 977 1.44 50.21 -25.35
CA SER A 977 2.72 49.65 -24.94
C SER A 977 2.72 48.11 -24.87
N SER A 978 3.90 47.51 -24.98
CA SER A 978 4.08 46.06 -24.97
C SER A 978 3.53 45.40 -23.70
N ILE A 979 3.06 44.16 -23.84
CA ILE A 979 2.60 43.34 -22.72
C ILE A 979 3.81 42.91 -21.86
N PHE A 980 3.66 43.04 -20.54
CA PHE A 980 4.61 42.61 -19.51
C PHE A 980 3.90 41.81 -18.41
N GLN A 981 4.61 40.90 -17.76
CA GLN A 981 4.02 39.93 -16.84
C GLN A 981 3.63 40.51 -15.47
N ASP A 982 4.11 41.70 -15.10
CA ASP A 982 3.78 42.37 -13.83
C ASP A 982 2.28 42.63 -13.67
N LYS A 983 1.59 42.97 -14.77
CA LYS A 983 0.15 43.22 -14.84
C LYS A 983 -0.63 42.00 -15.38
N LEU A 984 -0.04 41.23 -16.29
CA LEU A 984 -0.72 40.27 -17.17
C LEU A 984 -1.69 39.34 -16.43
N TRP A 985 -1.24 38.71 -15.36
CA TRP A 985 -2.02 37.68 -14.66
C TRP A 985 -3.22 38.30 -13.92
N ARG A 986 -3.04 39.49 -13.33
CA ARG A 986 -4.11 40.28 -12.70
C ARG A 986 -5.07 40.90 -13.72
N SER A 987 -4.64 41.08 -14.97
CA SER A 987 -5.50 41.45 -16.10
C SER A 987 -6.34 40.27 -16.59
N ILE A 988 -5.73 39.12 -16.88
CA ILE A 988 -6.45 37.91 -17.34
C ILE A 988 -7.44 37.43 -16.26
N ALA A 989 -7.12 37.59 -14.98
CA ALA A 989 -8.00 37.21 -13.88
C ALA A 989 -9.43 37.84 -13.94
N ASN A 990 -9.62 38.97 -14.64
CA ASN A 990 -10.95 39.57 -14.84
C ASN A 990 -11.92 38.66 -15.62
N ILE A 991 -11.43 37.72 -16.44
CA ILE A 991 -12.32 36.81 -17.17
C ILE A 991 -12.73 35.58 -16.35
N LEU A 992 -12.14 35.35 -15.17
CA LEU A 992 -12.42 34.16 -14.34
C LEU A 992 -13.83 34.18 -13.76
N ARG A 993 -14.42 33.00 -13.61
CA ARG A 993 -15.75 32.78 -13.04
C ARG A 993 -15.72 31.75 -11.90
N PRO A 994 -16.71 31.80 -10.99
CA PRO A 994 -16.89 30.75 -9.99
C PRO A 994 -16.92 29.37 -10.63
N GLY A 995 -16.07 28.47 -10.15
CA GLY A 995 -15.93 27.12 -10.69
C GLY A 995 -15.12 26.97 -11.98
N ASP A 996 -14.52 28.03 -12.54
CA ASP A 996 -13.49 27.82 -13.59
C ASP A 996 -12.31 26.99 -13.02
N ILE A 997 -11.70 26.16 -13.86
CA ILE A 997 -10.42 25.49 -13.56
C ILE A 997 -9.32 26.25 -14.28
N VAL A 998 -8.28 26.67 -13.55
CA VAL A 998 -7.10 27.34 -14.09
C VAL A 998 -5.90 26.40 -13.98
N LEU A 999 -5.08 26.32 -15.02
CA LEU A 999 -3.81 25.59 -15.03
C LEU A 999 -2.71 26.52 -15.52
N GLY A 1000 -1.64 26.69 -14.72
CA GLY A 1000 -0.44 27.40 -15.14
C GLY A 1000 0.71 26.42 -15.35
N GLU A 1001 1.28 26.38 -16.56
CA GLU A 1001 2.38 25.46 -16.91
C GLU A 1001 3.71 25.80 -16.23
N THR A 1002 4.61 24.82 -16.08
CA THR A 1002 6.01 25.09 -15.71
C THR A 1002 6.62 26.14 -16.65
N GLY A 1003 7.27 27.12 -16.04
CA GLY A 1003 7.69 28.33 -16.72
C GLY A 1003 7.11 29.57 -16.04
N THR A 1004 7.08 30.67 -16.79
CA THR A 1004 6.55 31.94 -16.31
C THR A 1004 5.06 31.86 -15.92
N ALA A 1005 4.25 31.09 -16.68
CA ALA A 1005 2.82 30.92 -16.40
C ALA A 1005 2.53 30.35 -15.00
N GLY A 1006 3.19 29.26 -14.61
CA GLY A 1006 3.05 28.61 -13.29
C GLY A 1006 3.63 29.41 -12.11
N TYR A 1007 4.36 30.50 -12.39
CA TYR A 1007 4.67 31.54 -11.41
C TYR A 1007 3.64 32.67 -11.43
N GLY A 1008 3.17 33.09 -12.60
CA GLY A 1008 2.22 34.20 -12.77
C GLY A 1008 0.80 33.93 -12.29
N VAL A 1009 0.26 32.72 -12.48
CA VAL A 1009 -1.08 32.35 -11.98
C VAL A 1009 -1.20 32.43 -10.45
N ARG A 1010 -0.08 32.52 -9.74
CA ARG A 1010 0.00 32.73 -8.28
C ARG A 1010 -0.53 34.10 -7.86
N ASP A 1011 -0.46 35.09 -8.76
CA ASP A 1011 -0.93 36.46 -8.55
C ASP A 1011 -2.41 36.67 -8.96
N MET A 1012 -3.09 35.63 -9.46
CA MET A 1012 -4.50 35.72 -9.85
C MET A 1012 -5.42 35.69 -8.63
N PRO A 1013 -6.28 36.71 -8.41
CA PRO A 1013 -7.41 36.60 -7.50
C PRO A 1013 -8.39 35.56 -8.03
N LEU A 1014 -8.74 34.56 -7.21
CA LEU A 1014 -9.63 33.48 -7.64
C LEU A 1014 -11.07 33.72 -7.14
N PRO A 1015 -12.09 33.63 -8.02
CA PRO A 1015 -13.50 33.57 -7.59
C PRO A 1015 -13.80 32.33 -6.70
N PRO A 1016 -14.92 32.32 -5.96
CA PRO A 1016 -15.33 31.17 -5.17
C PRO A 1016 -15.44 29.90 -6.02
N HIS A 1017 -15.00 28.76 -5.47
CA HIS A 1017 -15.00 27.44 -6.12
C HIS A 1017 -14.07 27.28 -7.35
N THR A 1018 -13.39 28.34 -7.81
CA THR A 1018 -12.35 28.24 -8.84
C THR A 1018 -11.21 27.35 -8.34
N ARG A 1019 -10.73 26.43 -9.18
CA ARG A 1019 -9.58 25.56 -8.86
C ARG A 1019 -8.35 26.02 -9.62
N LEU A 1020 -7.19 26.01 -8.97
CA LEU A 1020 -5.91 26.32 -9.61
C LEU A 1020 -5.00 25.09 -9.54
N PHE A 1021 -4.35 24.77 -10.65
CA PHE A 1021 -3.28 23.78 -10.74
C PHE A 1021 -1.97 24.49 -11.09
N THR A 1022 -0.95 24.25 -10.27
CA THR A 1022 0.41 24.77 -10.45
C THR A 1022 1.44 23.63 -10.35
N PRO A 1023 2.63 23.78 -10.94
CA PRO A 1023 3.70 22.80 -10.86
C PRO A 1023 4.46 22.96 -9.54
N VAL A 1024 4.58 21.86 -8.79
CA VAL A 1024 5.00 21.87 -7.37
C VAL A 1024 6.11 20.86 -7.05
N THR A 1025 6.17 19.75 -7.77
CA THR A 1025 7.14 18.67 -7.48
C THR A 1025 7.75 18.09 -8.75
N TRP A 1026 6.92 17.76 -9.75
CA TRP A 1026 7.36 17.03 -10.94
C TRP A 1026 7.85 17.91 -12.10
N LEU A 1027 7.46 19.19 -12.10
CA LEU A 1027 7.87 20.29 -13.00
C LEU A 1027 7.89 20.04 -14.53
N SER A 1028 7.53 18.86 -15.03
CA SER A 1028 7.60 18.48 -16.45
C SER A 1028 6.84 19.45 -17.38
N ILE A 1029 7.57 20.17 -18.24
CA ILE A 1029 7.00 21.09 -19.23
C ILE A 1029 6.13 20.35 -20.25
N GLY A 1030 5.00 20.97 -20.61
CA GLY A 1030 3.99 20.42 -21.51
C GLY A 1030 2.97 19.52 -20.81
N PHE A 1031 3.09 19.26 -19.51
CA PHE A 1031 2.11 18.48 -18.73
C PHE A 1031 0.74 19.16 -18.62
N MET A 1032 0.68 20.50 -18.53
CA MET A 1032 -0.58 21.19 -18.26
C MET A 1032 -1.54 21.20 -19.45
N LEU A 1033 -1.10 20.94 -20.69
CA LEU A 1033 -2.01 20.78 -21.83
C LEU A 1033 -2.86 19.48 -21.76
N PRO A 1034 -2.29 18.26 -21.61
CA PRO A 1034 -3.07 17.05 -21.33
C PRO A 1034 -3.76 17.10 -19.96
N ALA A 1035 -3.19 17.77 -18.94
CA ALA A 1035 -3.92 17.97 -17.69
C ALA A 1035 -5.14 18.89 -17.86
N ALA A 1036 -5.08 19.91 -18.73
CA ALA A 1036 -6.23 20.75 -19.07
C ALA A 1036 -7.28 19.98 -19.88
N GLN A 1037 -6.87 19.10 -20.80
CA GLN A 1037 -7.76 18.17 -21.49
C GLN A 1037 -8.52 17.29 -20.48
N GLY A 1038 -7.81 16.63 -19.57
CA GLY A 1038 -8.41 15.75 -18.56
C GLY A 1038 -9.29 16.51 -17.56
N ALA A 1039 -8.84 17.69 -17.11
CA ALA A 1039 -9.61 18.55 -16.20
C ALA A 1039 -10.90 19.06 -16.83
N ALA A 1040 -10.88 19.48 -18.10
CA ALA A 1040 -12.07 19.93 -18.82
C ALA A 1040 -13.08 18.81 -19.08
N LEU A 1041 -12.59 17.58 -19.32
CA LEU A 1041 -13.43 16.39 -19.41
C LEU A 1041 -14.14 16.11 -18.08
N ALA A 1042 -13.37 16.03 -16.98
CA ALA A 1042 -13.91 15.79 -15.64
C ALA A 1042 -14.84 16.92 -15.16
N GLN A 1043 -14.52 18.18 -15.44
CA GLN A 1043 -15.37 19.34 -15.12
C GLN A 1043 -16.73 19.22 -15.81
N ARG A 1044 -16.74 18.89 -17.12
CA ARG A 1044 -17.99 18.67 -17.88
C ARG A 1044 -18.80 17.50 -17.31
N GLU A 1045 -18.15 16.40 -16.95
CA GLU A 1045 -18.82 15.22 -16.39
C GLU A 1045 -19.44 15.53 -15.02
N MET A 1046 -18.68 16.16 -14.11
CA MET A 1046 -19.21 16.60 -12.82
C MET A 1046 -20.34 17.64 -12.94
N ILE A 1047 -20.29 18.53 -13.94
CA ILE A 1047 -21.38 19.48 -14.25
C ILE A 1047 -22.61 18.73 -14.77
N ALA A 1048 -22.45 17.76 -15.66
CA ALA A 1048 -23.55 16.94 -16.19
C ALA A 1048 -24.24 16.11 -15.09
N GLU A 1049 -23.48 15.61 -14.12
CA GLU A 1049 -24.00 14.94 -12.91
C GLU A 1049 -24.59 15.90 -11.86
N SER A 1050 -24.50 17.23 -12.06
CA SER A 1050 -24.82 18.26 -11.06
C SER A 1050 -23.94 18.24 -9.79
N ASN A 1051 -22.84 17.48 -9.81
CA ASN A 1051 -21.86 17.34 -8.72
C ASN A 1051 -20.84 18.50 -8.64
N TYR A 1052 -21.01 19.55 -9.45
CA TYR A 1052 -20.06 20.67 -9.56
C TYR A 1052 -20.66 22.01 -9.12
N TYR A 1053 -20.74 22.23 -7.80
CA TYR A 1053 -21.15 23.49 -7.16
C TYR A 1053 -22.53 24.05 -7.61
N GLY A 1054 -23.41 23.20 -8.16
CA GLY A 1054 -24.71 23.61 -8.71
C GLY A 1054 -24.65 24.38 -10.04
N LEU A 1055 -23.48 24.44 -10.69
CA LEU A 1055 -23.26 25.12 -11.96
C LEU A 1055 -23.75 24.26 -13.14
N LYS A 1056 -24.22 24.91 -14.20
CA LYS A 1056 -24.69 24.26 -15.44
C LYS A 1056 -23.63 24.33 -16.55
N GLN A 1057 -23.82 23.52 -17.60
CA GLN A 1057 -22.93 23.49 -18.76
C GLN A 1057 -22.74 24.89 -19.36
N GLY A 1058 -21.49 25.28 -19.58
CA GLY A 1058 -21.10 26.60 -20.10
C GLY A 1058 -21.04 27.73 -19.06
N GLN A 1059 -21.38 27.49 -17.78
CA GLN A 1059 -21.19 28.49 -16.72
C GLN A 1059 -19.76 28.50 -16.16
N ALA A 1060 -19.07 27.37 -16.23
CA ALA A 1060 -17.67 27.19 -15.84
C ALA A 1060 -16.90 26.48 -16.97
N ARG A 1061 -15.60 26.75 -17.04
CA ARG A 1061 -14.70 26.39 -18.15
C ARG A 1061 -13.35 25.93 -17.60
N THR A 1062 -12.48 25.42 -18.47
CA THR A 1062 -11.07 25.18 -18.15
C THR A 1062 -10.19 26.17 -18.90
N ILE A 1063 -9.19 26.73 -18.21
CA ILE A 1063 -8.34 27.82 -18.68
C ILE A 1063 -6.88 27.42 -18.48
N LEU A 1064 -6.16 27.25 -19.58
CA LEU A 1064 -4.73 26.92 -19.59
C LEU A 1064 -3.91 28.18 -19.89
N LEU A 1065 -2.87 28.41 -19.11
CA LEU A 1065 -1.83 29.39 -19.38
C LEU A 1065 -0.51 28.63 -19.55
N ILE A 1066 0.05 28.67 -20.76
CA ILE A 1066 1.14 27.78 -21.19
C ILE A 1066 2.21 28.54 -21.96
N GLY A 1067 3.49 28.30 -21.63
CA GLY A 1067 4.62 28.82 -22.39
C GLY A 1067 4.73 28.17 -23.77
N ASP A 1068 5.13 28.95 -24.77
CA ASP A 1068 5.30 28.51 -26.16
C ASP A 1068 6.13 27.22 -26.33
N GLY A 1069 7.30 27.14 -25.70
CA GLY A 1069 8.16 25.95 -25.73
C GLY A 1069 7.56 24.75 -25.00
N SER A 1070 6.82 24.98 -23.91
CA SER A 1070 6.09 23.90 -23.21
C SER A 1070 4.96 23.35 -24.05
N PHE A 1071 4.25 24.23 -24.78
CA PHE A 1071 3.19 23.82 -25.71
C PHE A 1071 3.73 22.92 -26.82
N GLN A 1072 4.94 23.16 -27.35
CA GLN A 1072 5.53 22.32 -28.40
C GLN A 1072 5.74 20.85 -27.98
N MET A 1073 5.88 20.56 -26.68
CA MET A 1073 6.10 19.19 -26.19
C MET A 1073 4.85 18.30 -26.35
N THR A 1074 3.65 18.87 -26.29
CA THR A 1074 2.37 18.13 -26.21
C THR A 1074 1.25 18.67 -27.10
N ALA A 1075 1.53 19.63 -27.98
CA ALA A 1075 0.57 20.34 -28.85
C ALA A 1075 -0.47 19.45 -29.55
N GLN A 1076 -0.13 18.21 -29.89
CA GLN A 1076 -1.02 17.20 -30.46
C GLN A 1076 -2.29 16.95 -29.63
N GLU A 1077 -2.28 17.21 -28.32
CA GLU A 1077 -3.44 17.01 -27.44
C GLU A 1077 -4.58 18.02 -27.70
N LEU A 1078 -4.31 19.09 -28.47
CA LEU A 1078 -5.37 19.89 -29.08
C LEU A 1078 -6.35 19.02 -29.87
N ALA A 1079 -5.87 17.99 -30.58
CA ALA A 1079 -6.73 17.09 -31.33
C ALA A 1079 -7.76 16.37 -30.44
N THR A 1080 -7.39 16.02 -29.20
CA THR A 1080 -8.31 15.41 -28.23
C THR A 1080 -9.30 16.44 -27.68
N ILE A 1081 -8.84 17.65 -27.35
CA ILE A 1081 -9.69 18.77 -26.90
C ILE A 1081 -10.75 19.10 -27.97
N ILE A 1082 -10.35 19.16 -29.24
CA ILE A 1082 -11.22 19.38 -30.41
C ILE A 1082 -12.16 18.19 -30.60
N ARG A 1083 -11.65 16.96 -30.67
CA ARG A 1083 -12.42 15.72 -30.89
C ARG A 1083 -13.54 15.54 -29.86
N HIS A 1084 -13.28 15.88 -28.60
CA HIS A 1084 -14.26 15.77 -27.53
C HIS A 1084 -15.06 17.05 -27.30
N ASN A 1085 -14.83 18.12 -28.08
CA ASN A 1085 -15.41 19.45 -27.94
C ASN A 1085 -15.40 19.94 -26.47
N LEU A 1086 -14.20 20.00 -25.88
CA LEU A 1086 -13.99 20.41 -24.49
C LEU A 1086 -13.89 21.93 -24.38
N ASP A 1087 -14.41 22.47 -23.28
CA ASP A 1087 -14.56 23.91 -23.07
C ASP A 1087 -13.28 24.55 -22.51
N VAL A 1088 -12.24 24.60 -23.37
CA VAL A 1088 -10.88 25.01 -23.01
C VAL A 1088 -10.54 26.36 -23.62
N VAL A 1089 -10.13 27.31 -22.79
CA VAL A 1089 -9.47 28.56 -23.21
C VAL A 1089 -7.97 28.40 -23.00
N ILE A 1090 -7.16 28.62 -24.04
CA ILE A 1090 -5.70 28.56 -23.95
C ILE A 1090 -5.12 29.95 -24.18
N PHE A 1091 -4.38 30.48 -23.20
CA PHE A 1091 -3.45 31.59 -23.38
C PHE A 1091 -2.06 31.00 -23.59
N LEU A 1092 -1.58 31.04 -24.84
CA LEU A 1092 -0.21 30.70 -25.17
C LEU A 1092 0.67 31.94 -25.00
N ILE A 1093 1.63 31.83 -24.08
CA ILE A 1093 2.59 32.87 -23.74
C ILE A 1093 3.77 32.73 -24.72
N ASN A 1094 3.80 33.59 -25.74
CA ASN A 1094 4.87 33.64 -26.73
C ASN A 1094 5.91 34.68 -26.28
N ASN A 1095 6.95 34.18 -25.61
CA ASN A 1095 8.14 34.92 -25.21
C ASN A 1095 9.43 34.32 -25.80
N ASP A 1096 9.29 33.64 -26.95
CA ASP A 1096 10.38 33.21 -27.83
C ASP A 1096 11.41 32.31 -27.10
N GLY A 1097 10.89 31.27 -26.44
CA GLY A 1097 11.66 30.19 -25.82
C GLY A 1097 11.63 30.14 -24.29
N TYR A 1098 12.54 29.35 -23.72
CA TYR A 1098 12.52 28.94 -22.31
C TYR A 1098 12.96 30.05 -21.34
N THR A 1099 12.12 31.09 -21.21
CA THR A 1099 12.40 32.27 -20.38
C THR A 1099 12.68 31.94 -18.91
N ILE A 1100 12.06 30.89 -18.34
CA ILE A 1100 12.38 30.41 -16.99
C ILE A 1100 13.84 29.93 -16.88
N GLU A 1101 14.34 29.20 -17.87
CA GLU A 1101 15.73 28.78 -17.92
C GLU A 1101 16.64 29.97 -18.16
N ARG A 1102 16.28 30.92 -19.04
CA ARG A 1102 17.04 32.17 -19.21
C ARG A 1102 17.22 32.97 -17.91
N CYS A 1103 16.26 32.87 -16.97
CA CYS A 1103 16.40 33.42 -15.61
C CYS A 1103 17.41 32.63 -14.77
N ILE A 1104 17.34 31.30 -14.80
CA ILE A 1104 18.14 30.39 -13.95
C ILE A 1104 19.57 30.25 -14.48
N HIS A 1105 19.75 29.84 -15.74
CA HIS A 1105 21.04 29.54 -16.37
C HIS A 1105 21.01 29.71 -17.89
N GLY A 1106 22.10 30.22 -18.48
CA GLY A 1106 22.22 30.28 -19.94
C GLY A 1106 21.34 31.34 -20.62
N ARG A 1107 21.17 32.53 -20.01
CA ARG A 1107 20.33 33.65 -20.53
C ARG A 1107 20.37 33.85 -22.06
N LYS A 1108 21.56 33.78 -22.66
CA LYS A 1108 21.82 33.95 -24.10
C LYS A 1108 22.30 32.67 -24.83
N GLN A 1109 22.03 31.49 -24.28
CA GLN A 1109 22.46 30.21 -24.86
C GLN A 1109 21.38 29.61 -25.75
N GLU A 1110 21.79 29.08 -26.91
CA GLU A 1110 20.88 28.62 -27.98
C GLU A 1110 19.97 27.46 -27.56
N TYR A 1111 20.32 26.69 -26.53
CA TYR A 1111 19.44 25.64 -25.99
C TYR A 1111 18.18 26.19 -25.29
N ASN A 1112 18.13 27.48 -24.97
CA ASN A 1112 16.95 28.17 -24.45
C ASN A 1112 16.07 28.78 -25.57
N ASP A 1113 16.56 28.82 -26.81
CA ASP A 1113 15.82 29.25 -27.98
C ASP A 1113 15.03 28.07 -28.59
N ILE A 1114 13.88 28.36 -29.20
CA ILE A 1114 13.00 27.36 -29.82
C ILE A 1114 12.63 27.76 -31.25
N SER A 1115 12.12 26.82 -32.05
CA SER A 1115 11.60 27.14 -33.38
C SER A 1115 10.25 27.87 -33.24
N THR A 1116 10.15 29.14 -33.67
CA THR A 1116 8.91 29.92 -33.56
C THR A 1116 7.81 29.35 -34.48
N TRP A 1117 6.78 28.74 -33.91
CA TRP A 1117 5.64 28.21 -34.69
C TRP A 1117 4.59 29.29 -34.97
N ARG A 1118 3.68 29.01 -35.93
CA ARG A 1118 2.46 29.79 -36.17
C ARG A 1118 1.32 29.22 -35.32
N TYR A 1119 1.38 29.40 -34.00
CA TYR A 1119 0.58 28.64 -33.03
C TYR A 1119 -0.93 28.69 -33.28
N LEU A 1120 -1.49 29.84 -33.69
CA LEU A 1120 -2.93 29.97 -33.99
C LEU A 1120 -3.42 29.21 -35.24
N LEU A 1121 -2.51 28.60 -36.02
CA LEU A 1121 -2.88 27.62 -37.06
C LEU A 1121 -3.08 26.20 -36.50
N ALA A 1122 -2.56 25.90 -35.31
CA ALA A 1122 -2.63 24.56 -34.71
C ALA A 1122 -4.08 24.07 -34.46
N PRO A 1123 -5.05 24.88 -33.99
CA PRO A 1123 -6.44 24.45 -33.88
C PRO A 1123 -7.01 23.92 -35.21
N HIS A 1124 -6.77 24.65 -36.31
CA HIS A 1124 -7.23 24.28 -37.65
C HIS A 1124 -6.48 23.05 -38.20
N LEU A 1125 -5.16 22.95 -37.94
CA LEU A 1125 -4.33 21.79 -38.30
C LEU A 1125 -4.85 20.49 -37.64
N PHE A 1126 -5.29 20.58 -36.38
CA PHE A 1126 -5.87 19.47 -35.62
C PHE A 1126 -7.40 19.33 -35.78
N GLY A 1127 -8.00 20.00 -36.77
CA GLY A 1127 -9.38 19.75 -37.21
C GLY A 1127 -10.48 20.58 -36.54
N ALA A 1128 -10.15 21.71 -35.89
CA ALA A 1128 -11.16 22.64 -35.37
C ALA A 1128 -11.96 23.32 -36.51
N SER A 1129 -13.14 23.89 -36.17
CA SER A 1129 -13.93 24.64 -37.16
C SER A 1129 -13.22 25.92 -37.59
N LYS A 1130 -13.57 26.44 -38.77
CA LYS A 1130 -13.13 27.77 -39.22
C LYS A 1130 -13.66 28.92 -38.34
N ASP A 1131 -14.71 28.64 -37.57
CA ASP A 1131 -15.33 29.57 -36.62
C ASP A 1131 -14.73 29.46 -35.20
N THR A 1132 -13.70 28.62 -35.00
CA THR A 1132 -12.98 28.49 -33.73
C THR A 1132 -12.22 29.78 -33.44
N TYR A 1133 -12.60 30.46 -32.35
CA TYR A 1133 -12.02 31.75 -31.99
C TYR A 1133 -10.52 31.64 -31.69
N THR A 1134 -9.73 32.32 -32.52
CA THR A 1134 -8.30 32.56 -32.31
C THR A 1134 -8.02 34.06 -32.31
N ALA A 1135 -7.11 34.50 -31.44
CA ALA A 1135 -6.70 35.90 -31.36
C ALA A 1135 -5.21 36.02 -31.02
N ALA A 1136 -4.58 37.10 -31.46
CA ALA A 1136 -3.22 37.49 -31.10
C ALA A 1136 -3.25 38.87 -30.42
N CYS A 1137 -2.39 39.09 -29.43
CA CYS A 1137 -2.22 40.38 -28.77
C CYS A 1137 -0.75 40.67 -28.47
N ARG A 1138 -0.32 41.90 -28.75
CA ARG A 1138 1.06 42.40 -28.64
C ARG A 1138 1.21 43.61 -27.71
N ASN A 1139 0.11 44.30 -27.44
CA ASN A 1139 0.01 45.46 -26.55
C ASN A 1139 -1.22 45.34 -25.64
N TRP A 1140 -1.31 46.20 -24.64
CA TRP A 1140 -2.38 46.18 -23.64
C TRP A 1140 -3.77 46.46 -24.21
N SER A 1141 -3.89 47.33 -25.21
CA SER A 1141 -5.17 47.60 -25.89
C SER A 1141 -5.68 46.40 -26.69
N GLU A 1142 -4.80 45.66 -27.38
CA GLU A 1142 -5.19 44.40 -28.05
C GLU A 1142 -5.60 43.33 -27.03
N LEU A 1143 -4.90 43.24 -25.89
CA LEU A 1143 -5.27 42.32 -24.82
C LEU A 1143 -6.61 42.72 -24.17
N HIS A 1144 -6.87 44.02 -23.97
CA HIS A 1144 -8.15 44.54 -23.50
C HIS A 1144 -9.30 44.07 -24.41
N ASP A 1145 -9.18 44.31 -25.72
CA ASP A 1145 -10.21 43.98 -26.71
C ASP A 1145 -10.46 42.48 -26.81
N VAL A 1146 -9.43 41.65 -26.61
CA VAL A 1146 -9.53 40.20 -26.50
C VAL A 1146 -10.24 39.77 -25.19
N LEU A 1147 -9.89 40.35 -24.04
CA LEU A 1147 -10.47 39.99 -22.74
C LEU A 1147 -11.94 40.41 -22.59
N ILE A 1148 -12.38 41.50 -23.24
CA ILE A 1148 -13.81 41.87 -23.31
C ILE A 1148 -14.58 41.13 -24.40
N ASN A 1149 -13.92 40.33 -25.26
CA ASN A 1149 -14.55 39.71 -26.41
C ASN A 1149 -15.58 38.63 -26.00
N ALA A 1150 -16.81 38.78 -26.48
CA ALA A 1150 -17.90 37.84 -26.21
C ALA A 1150 -17.61 36.41 -26.68
N GLN A 1151 -16.81 36.20 -27.74
CA GLN A 1151 -16.45 34.85 -28.20
C GLN A 1151 -15.43 34.18 -27.29
N LEU A 1152 -14.46 34.92 -26.74
CA LEU A 1152 -13.57 34.39 -25.69
C LEU A 1152 -14.37 34.07 -24.41
N GLY A 1153 -15.14 35.05 -23.94
CA GLY A 1153 -15.84 34.98 -22.67
C GLY A 1153 -17.04 34.01 -22.65
N SER A 1154 -17.81 33.91 -23.73
CA SER A 1154 -19.08 33.16 -23.77
C SER A 1154 -19.23 32.20 -24.95
N GLY A 1155 -18.23 32.10 -25.84
CA GLY A 1155 -18.15 31.01 -26.81
C GLY A 1155 -17.92 29.65 -26.12
N SER A 1156 -18.03 28.58 -26.91
CA SER A 1156 -17.93 27.19 -26.46
C SER A 1156 -16.86 26.40 -27.21
N GLY A 1157 -16.29 25.39 -26.57
CA GLY A 1157 -15.21 24.58 -27.11
C GLY A 1157 -13.84 25.25 -26.95
N LEU A 1158 -12.88 24.83 -27.79
CA LEU A 1158 -11.53 25.40 -27.84
C LEU A 1158 -11.56 26.89 -28.23
N ARG A 1159 -10.87 27.72 -27.47
CA ARG A 1159 -10.49 29.10 -27.80
C ARG A 1159 -8.99 29.27 -27.55
N MET A 1160 -8.28 29.99 -28.43
CA MET A 1160 -6.82 30.15 -28.29
C MET A 1160 -6.39 31.60 -28.49
N VAL A 1161 -5.66 32.15 -27.51
CA VAL A 1161 -5.08 33.48 -27.53
C VAL A 1161 -3.57 33.36 -27.50
N GLU A 1162 -2.89 33.99 -28.45
CA GLU A 1162 -1.43 34.12 -28.47
C GLU A 1162 -1.03 35.48 -27.90
N VAL A 1163 -0.29 35.48 -26.79
CA VAL A 1163 0.12 36.67 -26.04
C VAL A 1163 1.62 36.88 -26.25
N PHE A 1164 2.01 37.94 -26.96
CA PHE A 1164 3.41 38.25 -27.26
C PHE A 1164 4.02 39.17 -26.20
N MET A 1165 5.23 38.84 -25.72
CA MET A 1165 6.01 39.65 -24.78
C MET A 1165 7.52 39.41 -24.97
N ASP A 1166 8.36 40.08 -24.17
CA ASP A 1166 9.82 39.95 -24.27
C ASP A 1166 10.37 38.65 -23.63
N ARG A 1167 11.49 38.15 -24.18
CA ARG A 1167 12.20 36.94 -23.73
C ARG A 1167 13.03 37.11 -22.44
N GLU A 1168 13.21 38.33 -21.96
CA GLU A 1168 13.79 38.67 -20.65
C GLU A 1168 12.78 39.37 -19.72
N ASP A 1169 11.48 39.06 -19.86
CA ASP A 1169 10.41 39.41 -18.92
C ASP A 1169 9.97 38.20 -18.08
N ALA A 1170 9.77 38.40 -16.77
CA ALA A 1170 9.46 37.33 -15.82
C ALA A 1170 8.66 37.83 -14.60
N PRO A 1171 7.86 36.98 -13.93
CA PRO A 1171 7.03 37.41 -12.80
C PRO A 1171 7.87 37.83 -11.59
N THR A 1172 7.37 38.80 -10.83
CA THR A 1172 8.02 39.30 -9.62
C THR A 1172 8.21 38.19 -8.58
N GLY A 1173 9.45 38.01 -8.12
CA GLY A 1173 9.81 36.93 -7.20
C GLY A 1173 11.13 36.27 -7.60
N PRO A 1174 11.31 34.95 -7.35
CA PRO A 1174 12.57 34.25 -7.58
C PRO A 1174 13.11 34.38 -9.01
N LEU A 1175 12.24 34.22 -10.03
CA LEU A 1175 12.67 34.23 -11.44
C LEU A 1175 13.27 35.58 -11.84
N LEU A 1176 12.61 36.70 -11.50
CA LEU A 1176 13.12 38.04 -11.77
C LEU A 1176 14.45 38.29 -11.04
N GLN A 1177 14.60 37.85 -9.79
CA GLN A 1177 15.88 37.97 -9.06
C GLN A 1177 17.01 37.16 -9.71
N TYR A 1178 16.73 35.94 -10.19
CA TYR A 1178 17.72 35.13 -10.91
C TYR A 1178 18.09 35.79 -12.25
N LEU A 1179 17.11 36.31 -12.99
CA LEU A 1179 17.34 37.01 -14.26
C LEU A 1179 18.21 38.26 -14.09
N GLU A 1180 17.93 39.12 -13.10
CA GLU A 1180 18.78 40.27 -12.81
C GLU A 1180 20.18 39.84 -12.34
N THR A 1181 20.30 38.72 -11.64
CA THR A 1181 21.62 38.12 -11.31
C THR A 1181 22.36 37.68 -12.58
N GLN A 1182 21.67 37.12 -13.59
CA GLN A 1182 22.26 36.78 -14.91
C GLN A 1182 22.57 38.02 -15.77
N LYS A 1183 21.83 39.13 -15.61
CA LYS A 1183 22.14 40.42 -16.24
C LYS A 1183 23.39 41.06 -15.65
N VAL A 1184 23.51 41.12 -14.32
CA VAL A 1184 24.69 41.65 -13.62
C VAL A 1184 25.96 40.84 -13.91
N LYS A 1185 25.90 39.51 -13.88
CA LYS A 1185 27.05 38.64 -14.23
C LYS A 1185 27.62 38.95 -15.61
N ALA A 1186 26.76 39.20 -16.60
CA ALA A 1186 27.15 39.52 -17.98
C ALA A 1186 27.49 41.01 -18.20
N THR A 1187 27.63 41.79 -17.13
CA THR A 1187 28.18 43.16 -17.14
C THR A 1187 29.53 43.21 -16.39
N LEU A 1188 29.91 42.11 -15.73
CA LEU A 1188 31.16 41.94 -14.97
C LEU A 1188 32.14 40.95 -15.67
N ALA A 1189 31.75 40.42 -16.82
CA ALA A 1189 32.51 39.48 -17.67
C ALA A 1189 32.42 39.95 -19.13
#